data_AF-A0A2H8TS46-F1
#
_entry.id   AF-A0A2H8TS46-F1
#
_cell.length_a   1.000
_cell.length_b   1.000
_cell.length_c   1.000
_cell.angle_alpha   90.00
_cell.angle_beta   90.00
_cell.angle_gamma   90.00
#
_symmetry.space_group_name_H-M   'P 1'
#
loop_
_entity.id
_entity.type
_entity.pdbx_description
1 polymer ?
#
loop_
_entity_poly.entity_id
_entity_poly.type
_entity_poly.pdbx_seq_one_letter_code
_entity_poly.pdbx_strand_id
1 'polypeptide(L)'
;MQEFETQVAMASCSSPSHSLSYSDNVPDNVYTNVSDVSSCSSVSSKLQVSTSDSSCQTPLYLTNKTPRKLKLQNELQSKNKKIKEMKKQINAITQQLVQVNTVEQMLTLCKKFLPPSLFLIINTHVNRRDTKAVGYRYSNEFKQLALTIYFLGPRVYKFLQSTLALPNPCTLRRVTKNYEITPGLNDLLFNFLQFKIQHFLPESLECVLCADEMSIKSNLFYNISKDEIIGFNETNNRKTYDPAKFVLVLMIQGVNFNWKQPIAYFFVSNSCTGFDLQDIILTSILKLENIKINVKAFVSDMGSNFIGLSSKLQVSPERPYFEINNKKIVYIFDPPHLLKATRNMFYQHNFKFNNEFIKKKHLILFYNQDSKNNVRTAPKITYSHIFPGPFEKMRVYLAAQVFSESVAAGMLVFLASSHLSYTSLPTINFIRNMDKLFDIFNSSKRPGLKIFNRPFKNTDTQISHLKFMENFFKTLQVFNKKTNVEVTNQMKFIRGWLISISGLFHLWESLKVINTDENYVLYTNRINQDRLENLFGTFRTQHNGNNINPTPIQFIWSFKQNFCLNYFTHSENANCIADFDEILSKIKTDTFNDETKKIIFQDKNPFKFKKNTLTIDTPDYRNLSIPEKNAFTYVCGFLMKKCIEKHSCEVCIHYAKSQNKLDESFLLCYFKAYENSEKSMYGNLMMPQHEFYNYIDELENIFINRFPQIAIENEVGIKLKLSMTNVVFRHPCPLFNKEYLINYFIRFRIHAAIKFLNRNLISEKQKKNRKLCILNHL
;
A
#
# COMPACT_ATOMS: atom_id res chain seq x y z
N MET A 1 38.40 -37.73 14.14
CA MET A 1 37.91 -39.08 13.82
C MET A 1 36.52 -38.92 13.22
N GLN A 2 36.45 -39.12 11.89
CA GLN A 2 35.30 -39.44 11.00
C GLN A 2 34.05 -38.54 11.04
N GLU A 3 33.86 -37.66 10.03
CA GLU A 3 33.17 -37.88 8.71
C GLU A 3 31.66 -37.57 8.85
N PHE A 4 31.08 -36.59 8.17
CA PHE A 4 30.87 -36.53 6.72
C PHE A 4 30.82 -35.08 6.18
N GLU A 5 31.65 -34.80 5.18
CA GLU A 5 31.51 -33.70 4.24
C GLU A 5 30.77 -34.18 2.98
N THR A 6 30.02 -33.29 2.32
CA THR A 6 29.73 -33.40 0.88
C THR A 6 29.61 -32.01 0.28
N GLN A 7 30.61 -31.67 -0.52
CA GLN A 7 30.68 -30.54 -1.43
C GLN A 7 29.83 -30.82 -2.68
N VAL A 8 29.23 -29.78 -3.30
CA VAL A 8 29.19 -29.65 -4.76
C VAL A 8 29.34 -28.17 -5.12
N ALA A 9 30.26 -27.94 -6.06
CA ALA A 9 30.85 -26.67 -6.47
C ALA A 9 30.06 -25.90 -7.54
N MET A 10 30.40 -24.62 -7.67
CA MET A 10 30.13 -23.77 -8.83
C MET A 10 30.98 -24.19 -10.03
N ALA A 11 30.43 -24.08 -11.25
CA ALA A 11 31.23 -23.82 -12.45
C ALA A 11 30.42 -23.06 -13.51
N SER A 12 31.00 -21.96 -13.94
CA SER A 12 30.69 -21.09 -15.07
C SER A 12 30.90 -21.77 -16.42
N CYS A 13 30.15 -21.39 -17.46
CA CYS A 13 30.59 -21.57 -18.85
C CYS A 13 30.24 -20.35 -19.74
N SER A 14 31.22 -20.07 -20.58
CA SER A 14 31.47 -18.96 -21.49
C SER A 14 30.86 -19.15 -22.89
N SER A 15 30.52 -18.05 -23.56
CA SER A 15 30.46 -17.89 -25.04
C SER A 15 31.90 -17.69 -25.61
N PRO A 16 32.23 -17.85 -26.93
CA PRO A 16 31.49 -17.38 -28.12
C PRO A 16 31.71 -18.14 -29.48
N SER A 17 31.14 -17.55 -30.55
CA SER A 17 31.59 -17.45 -31.97
C SER A 17 31.12 -18.40 -33.11
N HIS A 18 30.32 -17.80 -34.01
CA HIS A 18 30.38 -17.71 -35.50
C HIS A 18 30.37 -18.94 -36.45
N SER A 19 29.38 -18.97 -37.37
CA SER A 19 29.49 -18.74 -38.84
C SER A 19 28.17 -19.13 -39.58
N LEU A 20 27.46 -18.21 -40.25
CA LEU A 20 27.20 -18.13 -41.74
C LEU A 20 26.67 -19.43 -42.38
N SER A 21 25.53 -19.50 -43.10
CA SER A 21 25.14 -18.76 -44.32
C SER A 21 23.69 -19.09 -44.80
N TYR A 22 23.06 -18.16 -45.55
CA TYR A 22 22.10 -18.24 -46.70
C TYR A 22 21.48 -19.62 -47.09
N SER A 23 20.27 -19.80 -47.64
CA SER A 23 19.16 -18.97 -48.12
C SER A 23 17.98 -19.89 -48.54
N ASP A 24 16.83 -19.28 -48.84
CA ASP A 24 15.76 -19.72 -49.76
C ASP A 24 14.70 -20.78 -49.35
N ASN A 25 13.48 -20.23 -49.16
CA ASN A 25 12.23 -20.53 -49.87
C ASN A 25 11.44 -21.86 -49.65
N VAL A 26 10.12 -21.63 -49.56
CA VAL A 26 8.93 -22.49 -49.77
C VAL A 26 8.53 -23.44 -48.60
N PRO A 27 7.24 -23.83 -48.44
CA PRO A 27 6.20 -23.07 -47.73
C PRO A 27 5.41 -23.94 -46.71
N ASP A 28 4.38 -23.32 -46.13
CA ASP A 28 3.28 -23.91 -45.36
C ASP A 28 2.78 -25.29 -45.86
N ASN A 29 2.64 -26.23 -44.93
CA ASN A 29 1.70 -27.37 -44.97
C ASN A 29 0.92 -27.32 -43.65
N VAL A 30 -0.26 -26.70 -43.60
CA VAL A 30 -1.56 -27.28 -43.98
C VAL A 30 -1.75 -28.70 -43.43
N TYR A 31 -2.34 -28.80 -42.24
CA TYR A 31 -3.11 -29.98 -41.86
C TYR A 31 -4.39 -29.96 -42.70
N THR A 32 -4.35 -30.68 -43.83
CA THR A 32 -5.46 -30.85 -44.76
C THR A 32 -6.59 -31.68 -44.15
N ASN A 33 -7.80 -31.19 -44.43
CA ASN A 33 -9.07 -31.89 -44.37
C ASN A 33 -8.97 -33.32 -44.90
N VAL A 34 -9.51 -34.28 -44.15
CA VAL A 34 -9.96 -35.56 -44.70
C VAL A 34 -11.46 -35.43 -44.92
N SER A 35 -11.80 -34.82 -46.06
CA SER A 35 -13.11 -34.89 -46.68
C SER A 35 -12.85 -35.10 -48.16
N ASP A 36 -12.84 -36.36 -48.60
CA ASP A 36 -13.24 -36.80 -49.94
C ASP A 36 -13.04 -38.32 -50.07
N VAL A 37 -14.12 -39.07 -49.83
CA VAL A 37 -14.39 -40.31 -50.58
C VAL A 37 -15.84 -40.24 -51.05
N SER A 38 -15.96 -39.57 -52.20
CA SER A 38 -16.90 -39.82 -53.31
C SER A 38 -18.27 -40.41 -52.97
N SER A 39 -19.30 -39.58 -53.13
CA SER A 39 -20.55 -40.03 -53.74
C SER A 39 -20.29 -40.41 -55.20
N CYS A 40 -20.56 -41.65 -55.60
CA CYS A 40 -20.80 -41.95 -57.01
C CYS A 40 -22.25 -42.41 -57.19
N SER A 41 -23.03 -41.44 -57.65
CA SER A 41 -24.33 -41.59 -58.30
C SER A 41 -24.31 -42.71 -59.34
N SER A 42 -25.28 -43.62 -59.21
CA SER A 42 -25.67 -44.55 -60.28
C SER A 42 -26.27 -43.77 -61.45
N VAL A 43 -25.43 -43.44 -62.43
CA VAL A 43 -25.87 -43.06 -63.78
C VAL A 43 -25.69 -44.29 -64.68
N SER A 44 -26.80 -44.67 -65.29
CA SER A 44 -26.92 -45.60 -66.40
C SER A 44 -25.88 -45.34 -67.50
N SER A 45 -24.98 -46.28 -67.72
CA SER A 45 -24.24 -46.40 -68.98
C SER A 45 -24.18 -47.86 -69.40
N LYS A 46 -24.94 -48.18 -70.46
CA LYS A 46 -24.82 -49.39 -71.25
C LYS A 46 -23.35 -49.61 -71.61
N LEU A 47 -22.77 -50.71 -71.14
CA LEU A 47 -21.54 -51.26 -71.68
C LEU A 47 -21.87 -52.64 -72.23
N GLN A 48 -21.90 -52.70 -73.57
CA GLN A 48 -21.95 -53.93 -74.33
C GLN A 48 -20.72 -54.78 -73.96
N VAL A 49 -20.96 -55.96 -73.40
CA VAL A 49 -19.99 -57.06 -73.46
C VAL A 49 -20.60 -58.11 -74.37
N SER A 50 -20.05 -58.18 -75.57
CA SER A 50 -20.32 -59.18 -76.58
C SER A 50 -19.51 -60.45 -76.31
N THR A 51 -20.14 -61.60 -76.59
CA THR A 51 -19.61 -62.97 -76.70
C THR A 51 -19.27 -63.66 -75.37
N SER A 52 -19.72 -64.88 -75.06
CA SER A 52 -20.21 -65.99 -75.88
C SER A 52 -21.15 -66.90 -75.06
N ASP A 53 -22.38 -67.13 -75.54
CA ASP A 53 -23.21 -68.23 -75.07
C ASP A 53 -22.65 -69.56 -75.59
N SER A 54 -22.03 -70.33 -74.71
CA SER A 54 -21.95 -71.79 -74.85
C SER A 54 -22.98 -72.42 -73.92
N SER A 55 -24.03 -72.96 -74.52
CA SER A 55 -25.13 -73.71 -73.90
C SER A 55 -24.69 -74.68 -72.80
N CYS A 56 -25.31 -74.60 -71.61
CA CYS A 56 -25.49 -75.73 -70.69
C CYS A 56 -26.85 -75.59 -69.98
N GLN A 57 -27.72 -76.58 -70.18
CA GLN A 57 -29.13 -76.62 -69.79
C GLN A 57 -29.32 -77.00 -68.30
N THR A 58 -29.90 -76.13 -67.46
CA THR A 58 -30.83 -76.53 -66.37
C THR A 58 -31.57 -75.31 -65.77
N PRO A 59 -32.92 -75.29 -65.63
CA PRO A 59 -33.65 -74.12 -65.15
C PRO A 59 -33.61 -73.91 -63.62
N LEU A 60 -33.53 -72.63 -63.20
CA LEU A 60 -33.31 -72.11 -61.84
C LEU A 60 -34.35 -72.52 -60.76
N TYR A 61 -35.54 -73.00 -61.14
CA TYR A 61 -36.62 -73.28 -60.17
C TYR A 61 -36.37 -74.53 -59.32
N LEU A 62 -35.53 -75.46 -59.80
CA LEU A 62 -35.22 -76.72 -59.12
C LEU A 62 -34.22 -76.57 -57.95
N THR A 63 -33.57 -75.41 -57.78
CA THR A 63 -32.50 -75.19 -56.79
C THR A 63 -32.84 -74.21 -55.66
N ASN A 64 -34.05 -73.64 -55.63
CA ASN A 64 -34.41 -72.58 -54.66
C ASN A 64 -35.03 -73.08 -53.34
N LYS A 65 -35.46 -74.34 -53.25
CA LYS A 65 -36.14 -74.90 -52.05
C LYS A 65 -35.41 -76.08 -51.41
N THR A 66 -34.08 -76.07 -51.39
CA THR A 66 -33.32 -77.12 -50.68
C THR A 66 -33.32 -76.86 -49.16
N PRO A 67 -33.45 -77.90 -48.31
CA PRO A 67 -33.52 -77.74 -46.84
C PRO A 67 -32.34 -76.96 -46.26
N ARG A 68 -31.15 -77.11 -46.87
CA ARG A 68 -29.93 -76.41 -46.50
C ARG A 68 -30.02 -74.90 -46.74
N LYS A 69 -30.61 -74.45 -47.86
CA LYS A 69 -30.81 -73.02 -48.16
C LYS A 69 -31.85 -72.39 -47.22
N LEU A 70 -32.91 -73.10 -46.87
CA LEU A 70 -33.92 -72.63 -45.90
C LEU A 70 -33.33 -72.48 -44.49
N LYS A 71 -32.52 -73.45 -44.04
CA LYS A 71 -31.83 -73.36 -42.74
C LYS A 71 -30.86 -72.18 -42.68
N LEU A 72 -30.10 -71.96 -43.77
CA LEU A 72 -29.23 -70.79 -43.92
C LEU A 72 -30.00 -69.47 -43.94
N GLN A 73 -31.16 -69.41 -44.62
CA GLN A 73 -32.03 -68.22 -44.61
C GLN A 73 -32.56 -67.92 -43.20
N ASN A 74 -32.97 -68.93 -42.44
CA ASN A 74 -33.43 -68.76 -41.06
C ASN A 74 -32.30 -68.31 -40.13
N GLU A 75 -31.07 -68.84 -40.28
CA GLU A 75 -29.89 -68.34 -39.56
C GLU A 75 -29.53 -66.91 -39.95
N LEU A 76 -29.64 -66.55 -41.22
CA LEU A 76 -29.44 -65.19 -41.70
C LEU A 76 -30.48 -64.24 -41.09
N GLN A 77 -31.73 -64.67 -40.99
CA GLN A 77 -32.81 -63.90 -40.38
C GLN A 77 -32.59 -63.70 -38.88
N SER A 78 -32.15 -64.75 -38.16
CA SER A 78 -31.87 -64.66 -36.72
C SER A 78 -30.66 -63.77 -36.43
N LYS A 79 -29.58 -63.89 -37.22
CA LYS A 79 -28.41 -63.00 -37.13
C LYS A 79 -28.75 -61.56 -37.48
N ASN A 80 -29.56 -61.32 -38.52
CA ASN A 80 -30.02 -59.98 -38.89
C ASN A 80 -30.90 -59.33 -37.80
N LYS A 81 -31.72 -60.13 -37.11
CA LYS A 81 -32.51 -59.65 -35.96
C LYS A 81 -31.61 -59.24 -34.80
N LYS A 82 -30.59 -60.06 -34.49
CA LYS A 82 -29.59 -59.76 -33.46
C LYS A 82 -28.75 -58.53 -33.79
N ILE A 83 -28.39 -58.34 -35.06
CA ILE A 83 -27.71 -57.12 -35.55
C ILE A 83 -28.60 -55.88 -35.38
N LYS A 84 -29.90 -55.98 -35.68
CA LYS A 84 -30.84 -54.86 -35.45
C LYS A 84 -30.98 -54.51 -33.97
N GLU A 85 -31.02 -55.49 -33.08
CA GLU A 85 -31.08 -55.27 -31.63
C GLU A 85 -29.80 -54.61 -31.10
N MET A 86 -28.62 -55.12 -31.49
CA MET A 86 -27.34 -54.49 -31.12
C MET A 86 -27.21 -53.06 -31.66
N LYS A 87 -27.66 -52.80 -32.90
CA LYS A 87 -27.68 -51.43 -33.46
C LYS A 87 -28.61 -50.50 -32.67
N LYS A 88 -29.75 -50.98 -32.18
CA LYS A 88 -30.64 -50.20 -31.31
C LYS A 88 -30.00 -49.88 -29.95
N GLN A 89 -29.34 -50.86 -29.33
CA GLN A 89 -28.61 -50.65 -28.08
C GLN A 89 -27.45 -49.66 -28.24
N ILE A 90 -26.68 -49.78 -29.33
CA ILE A 90 -25.62 -48.82 -29.67
C ILE A 90 -26.23 -47.42 -29.82
N ASN A 91 -27.31 -47.25 -30.58
CA ASN A 91 -27.94 -45.93 -30.75
C ASN A 91 -28.44 -45.33 -29.43
N ALA A 92 -29.02 -46.13 -28.53
CA ALA A 92 -29.46 -45.67 -27.22
C ALA A 92 -28.29 -45.20 -26.34
N ILE A 93 -27.20 -45.97 -26.31
CA ILE A 93 -25.97 -45.62 -25.58
C ILE A 93 -25.31 -44.38 -26.20
N THR A 94 -25.27 -44.27 -27.52
CA THR A 94 -24.74 -43.10 -28.23
C THR A 94 -25.56 -41.85 -27.92
N GLN A 95 -26.90 -41.95 -27.88
CA GLN A 95 -27.77 -40.83 -27.49
C GLN A 95 -27.54 -40.40 -26.03
N GLN A 96 -27.33 -41.36 -25.12
CA GLN A 96 -26.97 -41.05 -23.73
C GLN A 96 -25.58 -40.40 -23.62
N LEU A 97 -24.57 -40.88 -24.35
CA LEU A 97 -23.22 -40.29 -24.38
C LEU A 97 -23.20 -38.88 -24.98
N VAL A 98 -24.03 -38.60 -25.99
CA VAL A 98 -24.18 -37.26 -26.57
C VAL A 98 -24.77 -36.28 -25.54
N GLN A 99 -25.67 -36.73 -24.66
CA GLN A 99 -26.17 -35.89 -23.56
C GLN A 99 -25.09 -35.65 -22.48
N VAL A 100 -24.29 -36.66 -22.14
CA VAL A 100 -23.22 -36.60 -21.12
C VAL A 100 -22.05 -35.69 -21.53
N ASN A 101 -21.78 -35.56 -22.82
CA ASN A 101 -20.62 -34.80 -23.33
C ASN A 101 -20.91 -33.30 -23.61
N THR A 102 -21.98 -32.75 -23.06
CA THR A 102 -22.31 -31.33 -23.24
C THR A 102 -21.51 -30.43 -22.29
N VAL A 103 -21.04 -29.29 -22.80
CA VAL A 103 -20.30 -28.28 -22.03
C VAL A 103 -21.12 -27.79 -20.82
N GLU A 104 -22.44 -27.73 -20.95
CA GLU A 104 -23.35 -27.31 -19.89
C GLU A 104 -23.36 -28.27 -18.70
N GLN A 105 -23.35 -29.59 -18.94
CA GLN A 105 -23.27 -30.58 -17.87
C GLN A 105 -21.91 -30.55 -17.17
N MET A 106 -20.82 -30.33 -17.92
CA MET A 106 -19.49 -30.14 -17.33
C MET A 106 -19.45 -28.92 -16.41
N LEU A 107 -19.97 -27.77 -16.84
CA LEU A 107 -20.07 -26.58 -15.99
C LEU A 107 -20.97 -26.83 -14.76
N THR A 108 -22.05 -27.58 -14.90
CA THR A 108 -22.95 -27.93 -13.79
C THR A 108 -22.26 -28.81 -12.76
N LEU A 109 -21.49 -29.81 -13.19
CA LEU A 109 -20.69 -30.66 -12.32
C LEU A 109 -19.55 -29.87 -11.66
N CYS A 110 -18.85 -29.03 -12.41
CA CYS A 110 -17.81 -28.16 -11.88
C CYS A 110 -18.36 -27.23 -10.79
N LYS A 111 -19.55 -26.65 -10.98
CA LYS A 111 -20.21 -25.80 -9.97
C LYS A 111 -20.54 -26.57 -8.69
N LYS A 112 -20.87 -27.86 -8.81
CA LYS A 112 -21.23 -28.72 -7.67
C LYS A 112 -20.02 -29.18 -6.86
N PHE A 113 -18.90 -29.48 -7.52
CA PHE A 113 -17.75 -30.13 -6.89
C PHE A 113 -16.54 -29.21 -6.66
N LEU A 114 -16.48 -28.04 -7.32
CA LEU A 114 -15.35 -27.13 -7.19
C LEU A 114 -15.69 -25.89 -6.34
N PRO A 115 -14.70 -25.34 -5.63
CA PRO A 115 -14.82 -24.03 -5.01
C PRO A 115 -15.26 -22.94 -6.01
N PRO A 116 -16.03 -21.92 -5.58
CA PRO A 116 -16.54 -20.86 -6.47
C PRO A 116 -15.45 -20.20 -7.32
N SER A 117 -14.28 -19.96 -6.75
CA SER A 117 -13.13 -19.34 -7.42
C SER A 117 -12.58 -20.18 -8.58
N LEU A 118 -12.49 -21.51 -8.38
CA LEU A 118 -12.02 -22.44 -9.40
C LEU A 118 -13.08 -22.66 -10.48
N PHE A 119 -14.35 -22.75 -10.09
CA PHE A 119 -15.46 -22.78 -11.03
C PHE A 119 -15.45 -21.53 -11.93
N LEU A 120 -15.22 -20.34 -11.36
CA LEU A 120 -15.17 -19.09 -12.13
C LEU A 120 -14.04 -19.09 -13.17
N ILE A 121 -12.86 -19.62 -12.82
CA ILE A 121 -11.74 -19.80 -13.74
C ILE A 121 -12.13 -20.75 -14.88
N ILE A 122 -12.68 -21.93 -14.57
CA ILE A 122 -13.04 -22.92 -15.59
C ILE A 122 -14.14 -22.38 -16.50
N ASN A 123 -15.17 -21.75 -15.93
CA ASN A 123 -16.26 -21.14 -16.67
C ASN A 123 -15.76 -20.04 -17.62
N THR A 124 -14.81 -19.21 -17.17
CA THR A 124 -14.21 -18.19 -18.04
C THR A 124 -13.35 -18.79 -19.15
N HIS A 125 -12.59 -19.86 -18.89
CA HIS A 125 -11.82 -20.57 -19.92
C HIS A 125 -12.72 -21.20 -20.99
N VAL A 126 -13.79 -21.88 -20.57
CA VAL A 126 -14.77 -22.52 -21.47
C VAL A 126 -15.44 -21.48 -22.35
N ASN A 127 -15.97 -20.41 -21.76
CA ASN A 127 -16.66 -19.35 -22.51
C ASN A 127 -15.71 -18.55 -23.43
N ARG A 128 -14.41 -18.54 -23.14
CA ARG A 128 -13.42 -17.84 -23.97
C ARG A 128 -13.05 -18.62 -25.23
N ARG A 129 -13.18 -19.96 -25.20
CA ARG A 129 -12.80 -20.85 -26.32
C ARG A 129 -13.49 -20.45 -27.63
N ASP A 130 -14.76 -20.07 -27.56
CA ASP A 130 -15.58 -19.74 -28.73
C ASP A 130 -15.53 -18.24 -29.11
N THR A 131 -14.72 -17.44 -28.41
CA THR A 131 -14.64 -15.99 -28.61
C THR A 131 -13.30 -15.57 -29.19
N LYS A 132 -13.33 -14.56 -30.10
CA LYS A 132 -12.11 -13.94 -30.63
C LYS A 132 -11.27 -13.36 -29.49
N ALA A 133 -9.93 -13.46 -29.60
CA ALA A 133 -8.98 -13.05 -28.56
C ALA A 133 -9.15 -11.60 -28.04
N VAL A 134 -9.73 -10.70 -28.84
CA VAL A 134 -9.90 -9.27 -28.54
C VAL A 134 -11.31 -8.90 -28.06
N GLY A 135 -12.26 -9.85 -28.06
CA GLY A 135 -13.69 -9.59 -27.78
C GLY A 135 -14.19 -9.99 -26.40
N TYR A 136 -13.38 -10.71 -25.61
CA TYR A 136 -13.86 -11.31 -24.36
C TYR A 136 -14.06 -10.26 -23.24
N ARG A 137 -15.30 -10.13 -22.76
CA ARG A 137 -15.65 -9.26 -21.63
C ARG A 137 -15.66 -10.05 -20.34
N TYR A 138 -14.67 -9.79 -19.48
CA TYR A 138 -14.60 -10.41 -18.15
C TYR A 138 -15.74 -9.94 -17.25
N SER A 139 -16.29 -10.88 -16.47
CA SER A 139 -17.24 -10.56 -15.40
C SER A 139 -16.58 -9.75 -14.28
N ASN A 140 -17.38 -9.09 -13.45
CA ASN A 140 -16.85 -8.30 -12.34
C ASN A 140 -16.23 -9.19 -11.26
N GLU A 141 -16.83 -10.34 -10.97
CA GLU A 141 -16.29 -11.34 -10.04
C GLU A 141 -14.90 -11.82 -10.48
N PHE A 142 -14.71 -12.04 -11.80
CA PHE A 142 -13.41 -12.48 -12.31
C PHE A 142 -12.38 -11.35 -12.31
N LYS A 143 -12.79 -10.11 -12.57
CA LYS A 143 -11.91 -8.94 -12.41
C LYS A 143 -11.50 -8.78 -10.95
N GLN A 144 -12.39 -9.02 -9.99
CA GLN A 144 -12.09 -8.98 -8.56
C GLN A 144 -11.06 -10.05 -8.19
N LEU A 145 -11.27 -11.30 -8.60
CA LEU A 145 -10.31 -12.39 -8.39
C LEU A 145 -8.94 -12.05 -8.99
N ALA A 146 -8.91 -11.58 -10.23
CA ALA A 146 -7.69 -11.16 -10.90
C ALA A 146 -7.00 -9.99 -10.19
N LEU A 147 -7.76 -9.02 -9.68
CA LEU A 147 -7.25 -7.87 -8.95
C LEU A 147 -6.65 -8.28 -7.61
N THR A 148 -7.28 -9.22 -6.89
CA THR A 148 -6.75 -9.81 -5.66
C THR A 148 -5.40 -10.49 -5.91
N ILE A 149 -5.30 -11.33 -6.95
CA ILE A 149 -4.02 -11.99 -7.31
C ILE A 149 -2.96 -10.95 -7.68
N TYR A 150 -3.32 -9.91 -8.44
CA TYR A 150 -2.41 -8.83 -8.82
C TYR A 150 -1.87 -8.06 -7.61
N PHE A 151 -2.73 -7.79 -6.62
CA PHE A 151 -2.35 -7.12 -5.39
C PHE A 151 -1.59 -8.02 -4.40
N LEU A 152 -1.77 -9.33 -4.44
CA LEU A 152 -0.92 -10.25 -3.65
C LEU A 152 0.50 -10.35 -4.24
N GLY A 153 0.63 -10.28 -5.57
CA GLY A 153 1.93 -10.30 -6.21
C GLY A 153 1.88 -10.04 -7.71
N PRO A 154 2.33 -8.86 -8.19
CA PRO A 154 2.33 -8.55 -9.63
C PRO A 154 3.20 -9.49 -10.47
N ARG A 155 4.28 -10.05 -9.89
CA ARG A 155 5.15 -11.04 -10.55
C ARG A 155 4.43 -12.38 -10.72
N VAL A 156 3.78 -12.85 -9.65
CA VAL A 156 2.97 -14.07 -9.66
C VAL A 156 1.80 -13.93 -10.62
N TYR A 157 1.15 -12.76 -10.63
CA TYR A 157 0.08 -12.46 -11.57
C TYR A 157 0.53 -12.59 -13.03
N LYS A 158 1.68 -11.99 -13.39
CA LYS A 158 2.23 -12.10 -14.75
C LYS A 158 2.55 -13.54 -15.13
N PHE A 159 3.08 -14.33 -14.18
CA PHE A 159 3.35 -15.74 -14.39
C PHE A 159 2.06 -16.55 -14.64
N LEU A 160 1.00 -16.29 -13.87
CA LEU A 160 -0.29 -16.98 -13.99
C LEU A 160 -1.18 -16.45 -15.12
N GLN A 161 -0.84 -15.31 -15.72
CA GLN A 161 -1.73 -14.61 -16.63
C GLN A 161 -2.08 -15.42 -17.87
N SER A 162 -1.09 -16.08 -18.48
CA SER A 162 -1.29 -16.93 -19.66
C SER A 162 -2.08 -18.18 -19.30
N THR A 163 -1.70 -18.85 -18.20
CA THR A 163 -2.29 -20.12 -17.77
C THR A 163 -3.76 -19.98 -17.34
N LEU A 164 -4.09 -18.94 -16.57
CA LEU A 164 -5.42 -18.72 -16.00
C LEU A 164 -6.26 -17.73 -16.82
N ALA A 165 -5.84 -17.41 -18.05
CA ALA A 165 -6.56 -16.47 -18.93
C ALA A 165 -6.88 -15.11 -18.28
N LEU A 166 -6.04 -14.62 -17.36
CA LEU A 166 -6.31 -13.42 -16.56
C LEU A 166 -6.31 -12.15 -17.42
N PRO A 167 -7.05 -11.10 -17.01
CA PRO A 167 -7.07 -9.81 -17.70
C PRO A 167 -5.68 -9.20 -17.90
N ASN A 168 -5.55 -8.24 -18.81
CA ASN A 168 -4.34 -7.43 -18.87
C ASN A 168 -4.25 -6.51 -17.62
N PRO A 169 -3.07 -6.28 -17.03
CA PRO A 169 -2.89 -5.29 -15.97
C PRO A 169 -3.46 -3.90 -16.30
N CYS A 170 -3.49 -3.49 -17.56
CA CYS A 170 -4.16 -2.26 -18.00
C CYS A 170 -5.67 -2.26 -17.70
N THR A 171 -6.32 -3.41 -17.87
CA THR A 171 -7.74 -3.59 -17.50
C THR A 171 -7.93 -3.45 -15.99
N LEU A 172 -7.05 -4.05 -15.18
CA LEU A 172 -7.10 -3.93 -13.72
C LEU A 172 -6.84 -2.48 -13.24
N ARG A 173 -5.91 -1.77 -13.87
CA ARG A 173 -5.66 -0.35 -13.61
C ARG A 173 -6.88 0.51 -13.94
N ARG A 174 -7.60 0.19 -15.02
CA ARG A 174 -8.83 0.89 -15.38
C ARG A 174 -9.95 0.66 -14.35
N VAL A 175 -10.11 -0.57 -13.85
CA VAL A 175 -11.06 -0.87 -12.76
C VAL A 175 -10.71 -0.06 -11.52
N THR A 176 -9.45 -0.11 -11.10
CA THR A 176 -9.01 0.61 -9.90
C THR A 176 -9.02 2.12 -10.05
N LYS A 177 -8.96 2.68 -11.27
CA LYS A 177 -9.03 4.12 -11.51
C LYS A 177 -10.28 4.76 -10.91
N ASN A 178 -11.38 4.02 -10.84
CA ASN A 178 -12.66 4.52 -10.34
C ASN A 178 -12.68 4.76 -8.82
N TYR A 179 -11.79 4.11 -8.06
CA TYR A 179 -11.79 4.17 -6.59
C TYR A 179 -10.58 4.96 -6.10
N GLU A 180 -10.77 6.24 -5.84
CA GLU A 180 -9.70 7.17 -5.46
C GLU A 180 -9.65 7.38 -3.95
N ILE A 181 -8.47 7.14 -3.37
CA ILE A 181 -8.19 7.36 -1.96
C ILE A 181 -7.19 8.49 -1.83
N THR A 182 -7.70 9.68 -1.55
CA THR A 182 -6.95 10.91 -1.33
C THR A 182 -6.47 11.03 0.12
N PRO A 183 -5.46 11.87 0.40
CA PRO A 183 -5.12 12.25 1.77
C PRO A 183 -6.33 12.85 2.49
N GLY A 184 -6.36 12.68 3.81
CA GLY A 184 -7.42 13.16 4.68
C GLY A 184 -8.57 12.18 4.91
N LEU A 185 -9.69 12.73 5.38
CA LEU A 185 -10.92 11.98 5.69
C LEU A 185 -11.74 11.73 4.43
N ASN A 186 -11.27 10.80 3.60
CA ASN A 186 -11.85 10.50 2.30
C ASN A 186 -13.27 9.89 2.41
N ASP A 187 -14.28 10.56 1.85
CA ASP A 187 -15.70 10.14 1.94
C ASP A 187 -15.96 8.75 1.38
N LEU A 188 -15.25 8.37 0.31
CA LEU A 188 -15.37 7.06 -0.29
C LEU A 188 -15.02 5.96 0.75
N LEU A 189 -13.94 6.11 1.52
CA LEU A 189 -13.60 5.17 2.59
C LEU A 189 -14.67 5.08 3.68
N PHE A 190 -15.23 6.21 4.09
CA PHE A 190 -16.26 6.26 5.13
C PHE A 190 -17.60 5.67 4.65
N ASN A 191 -17.98 5.89 3.39
CA ASN A 191 -19.17 5.27 2.80
C ASN A 191 -19.01 3.74 2.69
N PHE A 192 -17.81 3.24 2.34
CA PHE A 192 -17.52 1.81 2.40
C PHE A 192 -17.61 1.26 3.82
N LEU A 193 -17.09 2.01 4.78
CA LEU A 193 -17.18 1.63 6.18
C LEU A 193 -18.65 1.58 6.63
N GLN A 194 -19.47 2.54 6.23
CA GLN A 194 -20.91 2.58 6.50
C GLN A 194 -21.64 1.37 5.90
N PHE A 195 -21.31 0.95 4.69
CA PHE A 195 -21.87 -0.26 4.09
C PHE A 195 -21.43 -1.51 4.87
N LYS A 196 -20.14 -1.62 5.20
CA LYS A 196 -19.58 -2.77 5.92
C LYS A 196 -20.22 -2.99 7.29
N ILE A 197 -20.53 -1.91 8.02
CA ILE A 197 -21.15 -2.02 9.34
C ILE A 197 -22.65 -2.38 9.30
N GLN A 198 -23.33 -2.32 8.16
CA GLN A 198 -24.73 -2.79 8.08
C GLN A 198 -24.85 -4.29 8.38
N HIS A 199 -23.75 -5.02 8.15
CA HIS A 199 -23.63 -6.45 8.44
C HIS A 199 -22.96 -6.74 9.79
N PHE A 200 -22.68 -5.71 10.59
CA PHE A 200 -22.02 -5.85 11.89
C PHE A 200 -23.04 -6.11 12.99
N LEU A 201 -22.66 -6.96 13.95
CA LEU A 201 -23.40 -7.11 15.21
C LEU A 201 -23.26 -5.81 16.03
N PRO A 202 -24.26 -5.39 16.82
CA PRO A 202 -24.20 -4.18 17.62
C PRO A 202 -22.94 -4.07 18.49
N GLU A 203 -22.51 -5.17 19.10
CA GLU A 203 -21.34 -5.26 19.98
C GLU A 203 -20.01 -5.12 19.21
N SER A 204 -20.04 -5.27 17.88
CA SER A 204 -18.87 -5.11 17.01
C SER A 204 -18.63 -3.67 16.54
N LEU A 205 -19.56 -2.76 16.83
CA LEU A 205 -19.45 -1.33 16.54
C LEU A 205 -18.55 -0.58 17.55
N GLU A 206 -18.18 -1.23 18.66
CA GLU A 206 -17.26 -0.68 19.65
C GLU A 206 -15.81 -0.80 19.16
N CYS A 207 -15.13 0.33 19.02
CA CYS A 207 -13.78 0.39 18.48
C CYS A 207 -12.81 1.27 19.27
N VAL A 208 -11.52 1.02 19.04
CA VAL A 208 -10.40 1.85 19.45
C VAL A 208 -9.87 2.59 18.22
N LEU A 209 -9.64 3.89 18.35
CA LEU A 209 -8.96 4.70 17.34
C LEU A 209 -7.46 4.76 17.67
N CYS A 210 -6.62 4.27 16.78
CA CYS A 210 -5.16 4.35 16.88
C CYS A 210 -4.60 5.38 15.90
N ALA A 211 -3.61 6.15 16.36
CA ALA A 211 -2.91 7.12 15.53
C ALA A 211 -1.39 7.04 15.74
N ASP A 212 -0.64 6.95 14.65
CA ASP A 212 0.83 6.97 14.68
C ASP A 212 1.40 7.57 13.39
N GLU A 213 2.65 8.03 13.45
CA GLU A 213 3.37 8.66 12.35
C GLU A 213 4.45 7.74 11.78
N MET A 214 4.43 7.55 10.47
CA MET A 214 5.48 6.82 9.75
C MET A 214 6.37 7.77 8.96
N SER A 215 7.69 7.62 9.08
CA SER A 215 8.65 8.33 8.23
C SER A 215 8.61 7.85 6.77
N ILE A 216 8.60 8.79 5.84
CA ILE A 216 8.55 8.56 4.39
C ILE A 216 9.73 9.27 3.67
N LYS A 217 9.97 8.88 2.42
CA LYS A 217 10.95 9.55 1.55
C LYS A 217 10.29 10.77 0.92
N SER A 218 10.59 11.96 1.43
CA SER A 218 10.16 13.23 0.84
C SER A 218 10.41 13.27 -0.66
N ASN A 219 9.32 13.43 -1.41
CA ASN A 219 9.33 13.47 -2.85
C ASN A 219 8.02 14.09 -3.35
N LEU A 220 8.14 15.07 -4.25
CA LEU A 220 7.02 15.66 -4.95
C LEU A 220 6.78 14.93 -6.28
N PHE A 221 5.51 14.66 -6.57
CA PHE A 221 5.07 13.98 -7.79
C PHE A 221 3.90 14.74 -8.41
N TYR A 222 4.02 15.11 -9.69
CA TYR A 222 2.93 15.75 -10.42
C TYR A 222 2.06 14.72 -11.14
N ASN A 223 0.79 14.67 -10.76
CA ASN A 223 -0.20 13.81 -11.37
C ASN A 223 -0.84 14.52 -12.57
N ILE A 224 -0.33 14.25 -13.76
CA ILE A 224 -0.78 14.87 -15.02
C ILE A 224 -2.28 14.66 -15.26
N SER A 225 -2.84 13.50 -14.88
CA SER A 225 -4.25 13.18 -15.14
C SER A 225 -5.22 14.01 -14.31
N LYS A 226 -4.78 14.53 -13.17
CA LYS A 226 -5.59 15.36 -12.27
C LYS A 226 -5.14 16.80 -12.15
N ASP A 227 -3.97 17.08 -12.71
CA ASP A 227 -3.34 18.38 -12.61
C ASP A 227 -3.10 18.83 -11.15
N GLU A 228 -2.52 17.94 -10.34
CA GLU A 228 -2.20 18.19 -8.93
C GLU A 228 -0.78 17.73 -8.57
N ILE A 229 -0.16 18.36 -7.57
CA ILE A 229 1.14 17.92 -7.02
C ILE A 229 0.91 17.21 -5.68
N ILE A 230 1.44 15.99 -5.59
CA ILE A 230 1.39 15.11 -4.42
C ILE A 230 2.72 15.17 -3.67
N GLY A 231 2.65 15.16 -2.34
CA GLY A 231 3.82 15.08 -1.46
C GLY A 231 4.15 16.37 -0.69
N PHE A 232 3.26 17.36 -0.76
CA PHE A 232 3.26 18.51 0.13
C PHE A 232 2.61 18.18 1.49
N ASN A 233 2.85 19.03 2.48
CA ASN A 233 2.20 18.99 3.78
C ASN A 233 0.71 19.32 3.64
N GLU A 234 -0.15 18.44 4.12
CA GLU A 234 -1.60 18.48 3.94
C GLU A 234 -2.31 17.95 5.20
N THR A 235 -2.96 18.87 5.92
CA THR A 235 -3.88 18.61 7.04
C THR A 235 -5.31 18.90 6.59
N ASN A 236 -6.31 18.72 7.48
CA ASN A 236 -7.72 19.01 7.14
C ASN A 236 -7.95 20.43 6.58
N ASN A 237 -7.28 21.43 7.18
CA ASN A 237 -7.59 22.84 6.94
C ASN A 237 -6.49 23.56 6.15
N ARG A 238 -5.32 22.94 5.97
CA ARG A 238 -4.13 23.61 5.46
C ARG A 238 -3.30 22.69 4.58
N LYS A 239 -2.93 23.21 3.41
CA LYS A 239 -1.90 22.64 2.55
C LYS A 239 -0.79 23.65 2.39
N THR A 240 0.45 23.28 2.74
CA THR A 240 1.60 24.19 2.69
C THR A 240 2.61 23.70 1.68
N TYR A 241 3.45 24.61 1.18
CA TYR A 241 4.48 24.30 0.18
C TYR A 241 5.63 23.44 0.74
N ASP A 242 5.58 23.08 2.02
CA ASP A 242 6.59 22.25 2.66
C ASP A 242 6.46 20.79 2.22
N PRO A 243 7.54 20.15 1.73
CA PRO A 243 7.48 18.73 1.37
C PRO A 243 7.29 17.83 2.59
N ALA A 244 6.43 16.83 2.45
CA ALA A 244 6.12 15.88 3.50
C ALA A 244 7.32 14.98 3.85
N LYS A 245 7.55 14.75 5.14
CA LYS A 245 8.59 13.87 5.68
C LYS A 245 8.01 12.69 6.45
N PHE A 246 6.78 12.82 6.92
CA PHE A 246 6.05 11.78 7.63
C PHE A 246 4.65 11.65 7.05
N VAL A 247 4.00 10.53 7.38
CA VAL A 247 2.58 10.31 7.14
C VAL A 247 1.93 9.91 8.46
N LEU A 248 0.95 10.70 8.91
CA LEU A 248 0.09 10.34 10.04
C LEU A 248 -1.00 9.41 9.53
N VAL A 249 -1.18 8.25 10.16
CA VAL A 249 -2.21 7.28 9.76
C VAL A 249 -3.16 7.03 10.91
N LEU A 250 -4.45 7.04 10.61
CA LEU A 250 -5.51 6.71 11.53
C LEU A 250 -6.10 5.34 11.18
N MET A 251 -6.21 4.49 12.18
CA MET A 251 -6.78 3.15 12.03
C MET A 251 -7.72 2.86 13.19
N ILE A 252 -8.90 2.34 12.88
CA ILE A 252 -9.82 1.82 13.88
C ILE A 252 -9.67 0.31 14.00
N GLN A 253 -9.88 -0.21 15.21
CA GLN A 253 -9.89 -1.64 15.48
C GLN A 253 -10.99 -2.00 16.47
N GLY A 254 -11.65 -3.14 16.23
CA GLY A 254 -12.71 -3.63 17.11
C GLY A 254 -12.18 -3.99 18.50
N VAL A 255 -12.93 -3.61 19.54
CA VAL A 255 -12.62 -3.97 20.93
C VAL A 255 -12.94 -5.45 21.15
N ASN A 256 -14.22 -5.82 20.99
CA ASN A 256 -14.72 -7.17 21.27
C ASN A 256 -14.52 -8.14 20.11
N PHE A 257 -14.45 -7.62 18.88
CA PHE A 257 -14.33 -8.42 17.65
C PHE A 257 -13.01 -8.16 16.92
N ASN A 258 -12.52 -9.20 16.24
CA ASN A 258 -11.26 -9.11 15.51
C ASN A 258 -11.44 -8.49 14.13
N TRP A 259 -11.52 -7.17 14.07
CA TRP A 259 -11.49 -6.43 12.80
C TRP A 259 -10.62 -5.16 12.95
N LYS A 260 -10.13 -4.65 11.83
CA LYS A 260 -9.35 -3.41 11.74
C LYS A 260 -9.57 -2.74 10.39
N GLN A 261 -9.51 -1.42 10.35
CA GLN A 261 -9.67 -0.64 9.13
C GLN A 261 -8.84 0.65 9.21
N PRO A 262 -7.87 0.87 8.31
CA PRO A 262 -7.28 2.19 8.10
C PRO A 262 -8.35 3.13 7.53
N ILE A 263 -8.54 4.30 8.13
CA ILE A 263 -9.63 5.23 7.79
C ILE A 263 -9.13 6.52 7.14
N ALA A 264 -7.90 6.94 7.44
CA ALA A 264 -7.34 8.18 6.92
C ALA A 264 -5.82 8.18 7.00
N TYR A 265 -5.21 9.02 6.16
CA TYR A 265 -3.79 9.34 6.24
C TYR A 265 -3.54 10.80 5.86
N PHE A 266 -2.52 11.42 6.44
CA PHE A 266 -2.17 12.82 6.22
C PHE A 266 -0.68 12.96 5.99
N PHE A 267 -0.28 13.69 4.96
CA PHE A 267 1.12 13.95 4.68
C PHE A 267 1.58 15.15 5.49
N VAL A 268 2.61 14.99 6.31
CA VAL A 268 3.08 16.05 7.21
C VAL A 268 4.57 16.34 7.04
N SER A 269 4.94 17.62 6.98
CA SER A 269 6.34 18.06 6.80
C SER A 269 7.17 17.89 8.06
N ASN A 270 6.57 18.20 9.21
CA ASN A 270 7.09 17.92 10.55
C ASN A 270 6.10 17.02 11.29
N SER A 271 6.39 16.61 12.52
CA SER A 271 5.39 15.90 13.32
C SER A 271 4.11 16.75 13.43
N CYS A 272 2.96 16.10 13.27
CA CYS A 272 1.65 16.73 13.30
C CYS A 272 1.41 17.23 14.73
N THR A 273 1.72 18.49 15.00
CA THR A 273 1.64 19.09 16.34
C THR A 273 0.62 20.21 16.35
N GLY A 274 0.09 20.54 17.52
CA GLY A 274 -0.71 21.76 17.68
C GLY A 274 -2.20 21.56 17.47
N PHE A 275 -2.85 22.49 16.77
CA PHE A 275 -4.31 22.50 16.55
C PHE A 275 -4.71 21.52 15.44
N ASP A 276 -3.85 21.31 14.44
CA ASP A 276 -4.13 20.40 13.33
C ASP A 276 -4.32 18.95 13.80
N LEU A 277 -3.46 18.44 14.69
CA LEU A 277 -3.61 17.09 15.23
C LEU A 277 -4.91 16.92 16.03
N GLN A 278 -5.26 17.93 16.85
CA GLN A 278 -6.51 17.92 17.61
C GLN A 278 -7.71 17.91 16.66
N ASP A 279 -7.73 18.79 15.67
CA ASP A 279 -8.77 18.88 14.65
C ASP A 279 -8.93 17.56 13.88
N ILE A 280 -7.82 16.95 13.46
CA ILE A 280 -7.81 15.65 12.77
C ILE A 280 -8.46 14.57 13.64
N ILE A 281 -8.04 14.42 14.90
CA ILE A 281 -8.57 13.37 15.78
C ILE A 281 -10.05 13.61 16.10
N LEU A 282 -10.43 14.83 16.48
CA LEU A 282 -11.81 15.16 16.84
C LEU A 282 -12.75 14.99 15.63
N THR A 283 -12.37 15.53 14.45
CA THR A 283 -13.17 15.40 13.23
C THR A 283 -13.30 13.95 12.77
N SER A 284 -12.23 13.15 12.93
CA SER A 284 -12.28 11.71 12.63
C SER A 284 -13.28 10.99 13.52
N ILE A 285 -13.28 11.29 14.82
CA ILE A 285 -14.23 10.69 15.76
C ILE A 285 -15.65 11.10 15.42
N LEU A 286 -15.92 12.39 15.22
CA LEU A 286 -17.25 12.88 14.83
C LEU A 286 -17.77 12.20 13.55
N LYS A 287 -16.89 12.01 12.55
CA LYS A 287 -17.26 11.33 11.30
C LYS A 287 -17.56 9.84 11.50
N LEU A 288 -16.86 9.17 12.41
CA LEU A 288 -17.16 7.78 12.79
C LEU A 288 -18.49 7.67 13.56
N GLU A 289 -18.78 8.62 14.44
CA GLU A 289 -20.05 8.66 15.20
C GLU A 289 -21.26 8.83 14.28
N ASN A 290 -21.14 9.67 13.24
CA ASN A 290 -22.19 9.85 12.22
C ASN A 290 -22.52 8.54 11.50
N ILE A 291 -21.57 7.61 11.44
CA ILE A 291 -21.72 6.29 10.84
C ILE A 291 -22.11 5.25 11.91
N LYS A 292 -22.47 5.65 13.13
CA LYS A 292 -22.84 4.75 14.24
C LYS A 292 -21.71 3.84 14.73
N ILE A 293 -20.45 4.17 14.44
CA ILE A 293 -19.29 3.51 15.05
C ILE A 293 -18.93 4.23 16.35
N ASN A 294 -18.84 3.46 17.44
CA ASN A 294 -18.61 3.99 18.77
C ASN A 294 -17.12 3.88 19.14
N VAL A 295 -16.42 5.02 19.14
CA VAL A 295 -15.02 5.10 19.58
C VAL A 295 -14.99 5.14 21.12
N LYS A 296 -14.48 4.08 21.74
CA LYS A 296 -14.39 3.94 23.21
C LYS A 296 -13.05 4.39 23.77
N ALA A 297 -11.98 4.23 22.99
CA ALA A 297 -10.65 4.64 23.37
C ALA A 297 -9.87 5.22 22.20
N PHE A 298 -8.97 6.14 22.51
CA PHE A 298 -7.94 6.66 21.63
C PHE A 298 -6.57 6.20 22.11
N VAL A 299 -5.79 5.57 21.23
CA VAL A 299 -4.47 5.03 21.53
C VAL A 299 -3.40 5.70 20.68
N SER A 300 -2.42 6.30 21.37
CA SER A 300 -1.30 7.03 20.76
C SER A 300 0.04 6.58 21.34
N ASP A 301 1.14 6.89 20.65
CA ASP A 301 2.48 6.72 21.18
C ASP A 301 2.85 7.88 22.14
N MET A 302 4.10 7.88 22.63
CA MET A 302 4.62 8.94 23.50
C MET A 302 5.42 10.01 22.75
N GLY A 303 5.11 10.25 21.49
CA GLY A 303 5.67 11.34 20.70
C GLY A 303 5.35 12.71 21.31
N SER A 304 6.21 13.70 21.07
CA SER A 304 6.01 15.06 21.61
C SER A 304 4.69 15.69 21.14
N ASN A 305 4.25 15.33 19.93
CA ASN A 305 2.95 15.67 19.37
C ASN A 305 1.79 15.12 20.19
N PHE A 306 1.77 13.82 20.48
CA PHE A 306 0.68 13.17 21.22
C PHE A 306 0.69 13.52 22.71
N ILE A 307 1.87 13.71 23.31
CA ILE A 307 1.97 14.29 24.66
C ILE A 307 1.35 15.70 24.66
N GLY A 308 1.71 16.56 23.70
CA GLY A 308 1.12 17.89 23.57
C GLY A 308 -0.40 17.86 23.37
N LEU A 309 -0.90 16.91 22.58
CA LEU A 309 -2.34 16.66 22.39
C LEU A 309 -3.00 16.28 23.72
N SER A 310 -2.43 15.33 24.46
CA SER A 310 -2.99 14.89 25.75
C SER A 310 -3.11 16.05 26.75
N SER A 311 -2.11 16.95 26.78
CA SER A 311 -2.15 18.15 27.61
C SER A 311 -3.24 19.13 27.16
N LYS A 312 -3.42 19.34 25.85
CA LYS A 312 -4.48 20.21 25.31
C LYS A 312 -5.89 19.67 25.58
N LEU A 313 -6.06 18.36 25.52
CA LEU A 313 -7.30 17.66 25.85
C LEU A 313 -7.52 17.53 27.37
N GLN A 314 -6.63 18.10 28.20
CA GLN A 314 -6.69 18.06 29.66
C GLN A 314 -6.71 16.62 30.24
N VAL A 315 -6.07 15.68 29.54
CA VAL A 315 -5.96 14.29 29.98
C VAL A 315 -4.95 14.18 31.12
N SER A 316 -5.36 13.62 32.25
CA SER A 316 -4.52 13.37 33.43
C SER A 316 -4.79 11.98 34.02
N PRO A 317 -4.00 11.50 35.00
CA PRO A 317 -4.31 10.25 35.70
C PRO A 317 -5.69 10.24 36.36
N GLU A 318 -6.16 11.38 36.85
CA GLU A 318 -7.48 11.55 37.48
C GLU A 318 -8.60 11.67 36.45
N ARG A 319 -8.26 12.16 35.25
CA ARG A 319 -9.17 12.29 34.10
C ARG A 319 -8.52 11.67 32.85
N PRO A 320 -8.46 10.33 32.73
CA PRO A 320 -7.79 9.65 31.61
C PRO A 320 -8.68 9.58 30.36
N TYR A 321 -9.49 10.60 30.14
CA TYR A 321 -10.44 10.68 29.04
C TYR A 321 -10.65 12.13 28.63
N PHE A 322 -11.14 12.32 27.42
CA PHE A 322 -11.67 13.59 26.93
C PHE A 322 -13.09 13.38 26.43
N GLU A 323 -13.85 14.45 26.27
CA GLU A 323 -15.27 14.39 25.92
C GLU A 323 -15.53 14.96 24.53
N ILE A 324 -16.33 14.24 23.75
CA ILE A 324 -16.89 14.67 22.47
C ILE A 324 -18.38 14.37 22.52
N ASN A 325 -19.25 15.33 22.23
CA ASN A 325 -20.71 15.16 22.23
C ASN A 325 -21.24 14.47 23.50
N ASN A 326 -20.74 14.88 24.68
CA ASN A 326 -21.04 14.30 26.00
C ASN A 326 -20.67 12.81 26.16
N LYS A 327 -19.88 12.24 25.24
CA LYS A 327 -19.34 10.89 25.37
C LYS A 327 -17.87 10.95 25.77
N LYS A 328 -17.52 10.12 26.75
CA LYS A 328 -16.15 9.98 27.25
C LYS A 328 -15.37 9.04 26.35
N ILE A 329 -14.22 9.50 25.87
CA ILE A 329 -13.27 8.71 25.08
C ILE A 329 -12.01 8.55 25.91
N VAL A 330 -11.74 7.31 26.30
CA VAL A 330 -10.59 6.98 27.15
C VAL A 330 -9.30 7.18 26.36
N TYR A 331 -8.33 7.85 26.94
CA TYR A 331 -7.01 8.02 26.35
C TYR A 331 -6.04 6.99 26.96
N ILE A 332 -5.41 6.18 26.11
CA ILE A 332 -4.40 5.20 26.54
C ILE A 332 -3.12 5.43 25.73
N PHE A 333 -1.98 5.53 26.40
CA PHE A 333 -0.69 5.48 25.74
C PHE A 333 -0.30 4.04 25.44
N ASP A 334 0.31 3.83 24.28
CA ASP A 334 0.70 2.53 23.78
C ASP A 334 1.59 1.76 24.79
N PRO A 335 1.11 0.64 25.36
CA PRO A 335 1.85 -0.10 26.40
C PRO A 335 3.21 -0.66 25.93
N PRO A 336 3.36 -1.22 24.71
CA PRO A 336 4.67 -1.56 24.14
C PRO A 336 5.66 -0.39 24.13
N HIS A 337 5.23 0.80 23.71
CA HIS A 337 6.06 2.01 23.75
C HIS A 337 6.38 2.46 25.16
N LEU A 338 5.42 2.38 26.08
CA LEU A 338 5.64 2.68 27.50
C LEU A 338 6.69 1.74 28.12
N LEU A 339 6.62 0.44 27.85
CA LEU A 339 7.59 -0.54 28.34
C LEU A 339 9.01 -0.24 27.82
N LYS A 340 9.10 0.08 26.53
CA LYS A 340 10.34 0.50 25.87
C LYS A 340 10.92 1.78 26.50
N ALA A 341 10.07 2.77 26.78
CA ALA A 341 10.46 4.01 27.46
C ALA A 341 10.94 3.73 28.90
N THR A 342 10.21 2.91 29.67
CA THR A 342 10.61 2.47 31.01
C THR A 342 11.99 1.81 30.99
N ARG A 343 12.26 0.91 30.03
CA ARG A 343 13.57 0.26 29.86
C ARG A 343 14.66 1.28 29.59
N ASN A 344 14.42 2.20 28.66
CA ASN A 344 15.40 3.22 28.29
C ASN A 344 15.74 4.12 29.50
N MET A 345 14.74 4.53 30.28
CA MET A 345 14.95 5.33 31.49
C MET A 345 15.63 4.53 32.61
N PHE A 346 15.26 3.27 32.83
CA PHE A 346 15.95 2.37 33.77
C PHE A 346 17.43 2.20 33.41
N TYR A 347 17.76 2.25 32.12
CA TYR A 347 19.15 2.14 31.67
C TYR A 347 19.94 3.44 31.82
N GLN A 348 19.29 4.60 31.76
CA GLN A 348 19.92 5.91 31.88
C GLN A 348 19.98 6.43 33.33
N HIS A 349 19.01 6.05 34.16
CA HIS A 349 18.80 6.61 35.50
C HIS A 349 18.80 5.52 36.59
N ASN A 350 18.87 5.94 37.85
CA ASN A 350 18.65 5.08 39.01
C ASN A 350 17.24 5.35 39.54
N PHE A 351 16.50 4.30 39.82
CA PHE A 351 15.16 4.40 40.39
C PHE A 351 15.24 4.18 41.90
N LYS A 352 14.38 4.84 42.66
CA LYS A 352 14.25 4.66 44.10
C LYS A 352 12.77 4.52 44.47
N PHE A 353 12.44 3.48 45.20
CA PHE A 353 11.09 3.16 45.67
C PHE A 353 11.18 2.62 47.09
N ASN A 354 10.37 3.13 48.02
CA ASN A 354 10.39 2.76 49.45
C ASN A 354 11.80 2.78 50.08
N ASN A 355 12.59 3.82 49.79
CA ASN A 355 14.00 3.94 50.19
C ASN A 355 14.99 2.92 49.62
N GLU A 356 14.54 2.02 48.74
CA GLU A 356 15.39 1.04 48.08
C GLU A 356 15.76 1.46 46.66
N PHE A 357 16.99 1.17 46.24
CA PHE A 357 17.49 1.54 44.91
C PHE A 357 17.33 0.41 43.89
N ILE A 358 16.64 0.72 42.79
CA ILE A 358 16.51 -0.11 41.60
C ILE A 358 17.54 0.34 40.57
N LYS A 359 18.52 -0.52 40.27
CA LYS A 359 19.71 -0.15 39.49
C LYS A 359 20.02 -1.18 38.41
N LYS A 360 20.28 -0.71 37.19
CA LYS A 360 20.78 -1.52 36.06
C LYS A 360 22.02 -2.36 36.43
N LYS A 361 22.86 -1.89 37.36
CA LYS A 361 24.08 -2.59 37.79
C LYS A 361 23.82 -4.05 38.18
N HIS A 362 22.70 -4.33 38.84
CA HIS A 362 22.35 -5.68 39.29
C HIS A 362 22.06 -6.61 38.10
N LEU A 363 21.41 -6.08 37.06
CA LEU A 363 21.14 -6.81 35.82
C LEU A 363 22.43 -7.09 35.03
N ILE A 364 23.39 -6.16 35.03
CA ILE A 364 24.70 -6.36 34.39
C ILE A 364 25.49 -7.46 35.11
N LEU A 365 25.53 -7.44 36.44
CA LEU A 365 26.21 -8.46 37.24
C LEU A 365 25.62 -9.85 36.98
N PHE A 366 24.29 -9.96 36.99
CA PHE A 366 23.59 -11.20 36.63
C PHE A 366 23.97 -11.69 35.23
N TYR A 367 23.88 -10.82 34.22
CA TYR A 367 24.20 -11.20 32.84
C TYR A 367 25.66 -11.67 32.69
N ASN A 368 26.61 -10.98 33.31
CA ASN A 368 28.03 -11.32 33.21
C ASN A 368 28.39 -12.66 33.88
N GLN A 369 27.63 -13.09 34.88
CA GLN A 369 27.81 -14.40 35.50
C GLN A 369 27.06 -15.49 34.73
N ASP A 370 25.78 -15.27 34.40
CA ASP A 370 24.94 -16.22 33.66
C ASP A 370 25.50 -16.52 32.25
N SER A 371 26.05 -15.52 31.57
CA SER A 371 26.63 -15.69 30.22
C SER A 371 27.87 -16.59 30.17
N LYS A 372 28.52 -16.85 31.31
CA LYS A 372 29.68 -17.76 31.40
C LYS A 372 29.27 -19.22 31.61
N ASN A 373 28.02 -19.47 31.97
CA ASN A 373 27.53 -20.81 32.25
C ASN A 373 27.14 -21.52 30.94
N ASN A 374 27.49 -22.81 30.82
CA ASN A 374 27.09 -23.65 29.68
C ASN A 374 25.56 -23.77 29.59
N VAL A 375 24.88 -23.92 30.73
CA VAL A 375 23.43 -23.93 30.84
C VAL A 375 22.99 -22.64 31.53
N ARG A 376 22.34 -21.77 30.76
CA ARG A 376 21.96 -20.43 31.21
C ARG A 376 20.57 -20.42 31.82
N THR A 377 20.41 -19.67 32.90
CA THR A 377 19.11 -19.42 33.56
C THR A 377 18.26 -18.43 32.76
N ALA A 378 18.89 -17.50 32.03
CA ALA A 378 18.21 -16.54 31.16
C ALA A 378 18.76 -16.56 29.71
N PRO A 379 18.57 -17.66 28.96
CA PRO A 379 19.23 -17.88 27.66
C PRO A 379 18.83 -16.86 26.59
N LYS A 380 17.63 -16.27 26.69
CA LYS A 380 17.14 -15.24 25.76
C LYS A 380 17.85 -13.90 25.89
N ILE A 381 18.44 -13.61 27.06
CA ILE A 381 19.16 -12.36 27.28
C ILE A 381 20.52 -12.43 26.61
N THR A 382 20.75 -11.48 25.71
CA THR A 382 21.99 -11.32 24.95
C THR A 382 22.64 -9.97 25.25
N TYR A 383 23.83 -9.72 24.70
CA TYR A 383 24.54 -8.45 24.86
C TYR A 383 23.67 -7.25 24.46
N SER A 384 22.95 -7.34 23.32
CA SER A 384 22.02 -6.31 22.82
C SER A 384 20.87 -5.99 23.79
N HIS A 385 20.51 -6.91 24.69
CA HIS A 385 19.48 -6.63 25.71
C HIS A 385 20.03 -5.69 26.78
N ILE A 386 21.26 -5.90 27.22
CA ILE A 386 21.90 -5.16 28.31
C ILE A 386 22.53 -3.86 27.81
N PHE A 387 23.16 -3.89 26.64
CA PHE A 387 23.84 -2.77 26.01
C PHE A 387 23.27 -2.49 24.62
N PRO A 388 21.99 -2.08 24.53
CA PRO A 388 21.34 -1.83 23.25
C PRO A 388 21.95 -0.61 22.55
N GLY A 389 22.32 -0.79 21.29
CA GLY A 389 22.61 0.30 20.37
C GLY A 389 21.36 1.16 20.06
N PRO A 390 21.50 2.26 19.30
CA PRO A 390 20.41 3.18 18.98
C PRO A 390 19.18 2.51 18.34
N PHE A 391 19.39 1.63 17.36
CA PHE A 391 18.29 0.90 16.69
C PHE A 391 17.69 -0.20 17.57
N GLU A 392 18.51 -0.83 18.41
CA GLU A 392 18.06 -1.86 19.34
C GLU A 392 17.22 -1.26 20.47
N LYS A 393 17.46 0.01 20.84
CA LYS A 393 16.59 0.74 21.78
C LYS A 393 15.14 0.85 21.31
N MET A 394 14.91 0.78 19.99
CA MET A 394 13.57 0.87 19.40
C MET A 394 12.81 -0.46 19.44
N ARG A 395 13.50 -1.59 19.60
CA ARG A 395 12.90 -2.94 19.54
C ARG A 395 12.19 -3.28 20.86
N VAL A 396 10.86 -3.38 20.81
CA VAL A 396 10.02 -3.72 21.97
C VAL A 396 10.37 -5.08 22.55
N TYR A 397 10.63 -6.09 21.72
CA TYR A 397 10.91 -7.45 22.22
C TYR A 397 12.14 -7.51 23.13
N LEU A 398 13.16 -6.66 22.89
CA LEU A 398 14.33 -6.57 23.77
C LEU A 398 13.95 -6.01 25.15
N ALA A 399 13.02 -5.05 25.21
CA ALA A 399 12.52 -4.52 26.48
C ALA A 399 11.64 -5.54 27.22
N ALA A 400 10.74 -6.21 26.50
CA ALA A 400 9.86 -7.23 27.07
C ALA A 400 10.64 -8.44 27.62
N GLN A 401 11.70 -8.88 26.94
CA GLN A 401 12.54 -9.98 27.43
C GLN A 401 13.36 -9.58 28.66
N VAL A 402 13.86 -8.33 28.73
CA VAL A 402 14.54 -7.80 29.93
C VAL A 402 13.59 -7.77 31.14
N PHE A 403 12.37 -7.30 30.94
CA PHE A 403 11.33 -7.25 31.97
C PHE A 403 10.49 -8.53 32.01
N SER A 404 11.13 -9.70 31.94
CA SER A 404 10.41 -10.97 31.98
C SER A 404 10.51 -11.69 33.32
N GLU A 405 9.46 -12.44 33.67
CA GLU A 405 9.46 -13.28 34.89
C GLU A 405 10.62 -14.28 34.90
N SER A 406 11.00 -14.83 33.74
CA SER A 406 12.14 -15.75 33.64
C SER A 406 13.47 -15.10 34.03
N VAL A 407 13.68 -13.83 33.69
CA VAL A 407 14.88 -13.07 34.11
C VAL A 407 14.84 -12.80 35.61
N ALA A 408 13.68 -12.42 36.15
CA ALA A 408 13.53 -12.23 37.59
C ALA A 408 13.80 -13.54 38.36
N ALA A 409 13.27 -14.68 37.90
CA ALA A 409 13.52 -16.00 38.47
C ALA A 409 15.01 -16.38 38.40
N GLY A 410 15.67 -16.16 37.27
CA GLY A 410 17.12 -16.38 37.13
C GLY A 410 17.93 -15.52 38.12
N MET A 411 17.59 -14.23 38.24
CA MET A 411 18.24 -13.36 39.22
C MET A 411 17.99 -13.80 40.67
N LEU A 412 16.81 -14.36 40.99
CA LEU A 412 16.55 -14.92 42.33
C LEU A 412 17.40 -16.14 42.64
N VAL A 413 17.63 -17.02 41.66
CA VAL A 413 18.54 -18.17 41.84
C VAL A 413 19.94 -17.67 42.18
N PHE A 414 20.45 -16.67 41.46
CA PHE A 414 21.77 -16.10 41.74
C PHE A 414 21.83 -15.34 43.06
N LEU A 415 20.73 -14.74 43.51
CA LEU A 415 20.61 -14.17 44.85
C LEU A 415 20.67 -15.26 45.93
N ALA A 416 19.92 -16.36 45.75
CA ALA A 416 19.90 -17.50 46.68
C ALA A 416 21.27 -18.21 46.75
N SER A 417 21.99 -18.29 45.63
CA SER A 417 23.35 -18.83 45.54
C SER A 417 24.45 -17.84 45.98
N SER A 418 24.10 -16.69 46.57
CA SER A 418 25.04 -15.66 47.03
C SER A 418 25.94 -15.04 45.93
N HIS A 419 25.58 -15.21 44.65
CA HIS A 419 26.26 -14.57 43.52
C HIS A 419 25.82 -13.13 43.28
N LEU A 420 24.63 -12.75 43.78
CA LEU A 420 24.11 -11.39 43.82
C LEU A 420 23.90 -10.93 45.27
N SER A 421 24.13 -9.64 45.54
CA SER A 421 23.84 -9.03 46.84
C SER A 421 22.34 -8.85 47.07
N TYR A 422 21.91 -8.86 48.34
CA TYR A 422 20.53 -8.55 48.75
C TYR A 422 20.03 -7.19 48.23
N THR A 423 20.94 -6.24 47.98
CA THR A 423 20.58 -4.95 47.35
C THR A 423 19.99 -5.10 45.94
N SER A 424 20.08 -6.29 45.32
CA SER A 424 19.50 -6.58 44.01
C SER A 424 18.00 -6.94 44.07
N LEU A 425 17.48 -7.35 45.23
CA LEU A 425 16.08 -7.76 45.41
C LEU A 425 15.06 -6.72 44.92
N PRO A 426 15.22 -5.41 45.19
CA PRO A 426 14.30 -4.39 44.68
C PRO A 426 14.27 -4.35 43.14
N THR A 427 15.42 -4.60 42.49
CA THR A 427 15.51 -4.64 41.02
C THR A 427 14.83 -5.89 40.45
N ILE A 428 14.96 -7.02 41.13
CA ILE A 428 14.29 -8.28 40.77
C ILE A 428 12.77 -8.10 40.86
N ASN A 429 12.29 -7.57 41.99
CA ASN A 429 10.86 -7.31 42.21
C ASN A 429 10.31 -6.32 41.18
N PHE A 430 11.07 -5.28 40.83
CA PHE A 430 10.71 -4.35 39.77
C PHE A 430 10.54 -5.06 38.41
N ILE A 431 11.51 -5.88 37.99
CA ILE A 431 11.45 -6.64 36.73
C ILE A 431 10.20 -7.52 36.68
N ARG A 432 9.94 -8.29 37.75
CA ARG A 432 8.75 -9.14 37.90
C ARG A 432 7.45 -8.34 37.86
N ASN A 433 7.38 -7.19 38.53
CA ASN A 433 6.18 -6.38 38.58
C ASN A 433 5.87 -5.70 37.23
N MET A 434 6.90 -5.33 36.48
CA MET A 434 6.77 -4.84 35.10
C MET A 434 6.29 -5.93 34.14
N ASP A 435 6.78 -7.17 34.27
CA ASP A 435 6.30 -8.34 33.49
C ASP A 435 4.79 -8.51 33.66
N LYS A 436 4.33 -8.58 34.91
CA LYS A 436 2.91 -8.70 35.26
C LYS A 436 2.07 -7.54 34.73
N LEU A 437 2.56 -6.30 34.86
CA LEU A 437 1.87 -5.11 34.35
C LEU A 437 1.71 -5.18 32.82
N PHE A 438 2.79 -5.50 32.11
CA PHE A 438 2.75 -5.58 30.66
C PHE A 438 1.89 -6.76 30.17
N ASP A 439 1.89 -7.89 30.88
CA ASP A 439 1.01 -9.03 30.60
C ASP A 439 -0.48 -8.63 30.71
N ILE A 440 -0.86 -7.80 31.70
CA ILE A 440 -2.23 -7.26 31.82
C ILE A 440 -2.58 -6.39 30.61
N PHE A 441 -1.66 -5.56 30.13
CA PHE A 441 -1.87 -4.66 28.98
C PHE A 441 -1.70 -5.33 27.61
N ASN A 442 -1.27 -6.59 27.56
CA ASN A 442 -1.07 -7.36 26.34
C ASN A 442 -1.72 -8.76 26.42
N SER A 443 -2.85 -8.85 27.10
CA SER A 443 -3.55 -10.11 27.38
C SER A 443 -4.20 -10.70 26.13
N SER A 444 -4.20 -12.03 26.03
CA SER A 444 -4.82 -12.76 24.91
C SER A 444 -5.27 -14.17 25.30
N LYS A 445 -6.08 -14.87 24.49
CA LYS A 445 -6.46 -16.27 24.73
C LYS A 445 -5.40 -17.20 24.10
N ARG A 446 -4.55 -17.82 24.93
CA ARG A 446 -3.52 -18.80 24.55
C ARG A 446 -3.53 -19.98 25.52
N PRO A 447 -3.10 -21.19 25.13
CA PRO A 447 -2.90 -22.30 26.07
C PRO A 447 -1.70 -22.03 27.00
N GLY A 448 -1.80 -22.41 28.28
CA GLY A 448 -0.68 -22.30 29.25
C GLY A 448 -0.37 -20.88 29.78
N LEU A 449 -1.35 -19.96 29.76
CA LEU A 449 -1.14 -18.56 30.13
C LEU A 449 -0.78 -18.36 31.62
N LYS A 450 0.18 -17.46 31.86
CA LYS A 450 0.35 -16.78 33.14
C LYS A 450 -0.96 -16.12 33.58
N ILE A 451 -1.22 -16.06 34.88
CA ILE A 451 -2.44 -15.49 35.46
C ILE A 451 -2.72 -14.08 34.93
N PHE A 452 -1.68 -13.23 34.87
CA PHE A 452 -1.79 -11.84 34.41
C PHE A 452 -1.90 -11.65 32.90
N ASN A 453 -1.56 -12.68 32.10
CA ASN A 453 -1.68 -12.64 30.63
C ASN A 453 -3.07 -13.10 30.16
N ARG A 454 -3.91 -13.61 31.07
CA ARG A 454 -5.31 -13.92 30.78
C ARG A 454 -6.08 -12.65 30.44
N PRO A 455 -7.11 -12.73 29.58
CA PRO A 455 -7.96 -11.60 29.25
C PRO A 455 -8.40 -10.83 30.50
N PHE A 456 -8.41 -9.51 30.42
CA PHE A 456 -8.76 -8.66 31.54
C PHE A 456 -10.22 -8.90 31.93
N LYS A 457 -10.41 -9.28 33.20
CA LYS A 457 -11.72 -9.61 33.80
C LYS A 457 -12.03 -8.73 35.02
N ASN A 458 -11.15 -7.78 35.32
CA ASN A 458 -11.22 -6.99 36.53
C ASN A 458 -11.27 -7.86 37.80
N THR A 459 -10.45 -8.91 37.86
CA THR A 459 -10.34 -9.78 39.05
C THR A 459 -9.55 -9.09 40.16
N ASP A 460 -9.77 -9.48 41.42
CA ASP A 460 -9.04 -8.91 42.57
C ASP A 460 -7.51 -8.98 42.41
N THR A 461 -7.00 -10.06 41.82
CA THR A 461 -5.56 -10.21 41.54
C THR A 461 -5.05 -9.18 40.52
N GLN A 462 -5.81 -8.92 39.45
CA GLN A 462 -5.46 -7.91 38.44
C GLN A 462 -5.57 -6.51 39.02
N ILE A 463 -6.66 -6.21 39.74
CA ILE A 463 -6.91 -4.90 40.37
C ILE A 463 -5.83 -4.58 41.40
N SER A 464 -5.53 -5.51 42.31
CA SER A 464 -4.51 -5.32 43.35
C SER A 464 -3.15 -5.04 42.75
N HIS A 465 -2.76 -5.75 41.69
CA HIS A 465 -1.50 -5.49 40.98
C HIS A 465 -1.50 -4.13 40.27
N LEU A 466 -2.59 -3.74 39.61
CA LEU A 466 -2.70 -2.44 38.96
C LEU A 466 -2.63 -1.29 39.97
N LYS A 467 -3.34 -1.39 41.11
CA LYS A 467 -3.27 -0.41 42.21
C LYS A 467 -1.87 -0.34 42.84
N PHE A 468 -1.20 -1.48 42.99
CA PHE A 468 0.19 -1.51 43.42
C PHE A 468 1.10 -0.76 42.44
N MET A 469 0.95 -1.00 41.13
CA MET A 469 1.75 -0.32 40.11
C MET A 469 1.42 1.17 40.01
N GLU A 470 0.17 1.56 40.20
CA GLU A 470 -0.23 2.96 40.30
C GLU A 470 0.48 3.66 41.46
N ASN A 471 0.47 3.05 42.66
CA ASN A 471 1.19 3.57 43.82
C ASN A 471 2.71 3.60 43.58
N PHE A 472 3.26 2.56 42.96
CA PHE A 472 4.66 2.49 42.57
C PHE A 472 5.04 3.69 41.69
N PHE A 473 4.29 3.98 40.63
CA PHE A 473 4.59 5.10 39.74
C PHE A 473 4.36 6.47 40.41
N LYS A 474 3.40 6.62 41.33
CA LYS A 474 3.18 7.86 42.09
C LYS A 474 4.33 8.19 43.05
N THR A 475 4.95 7.18 43.64
CA THR A 475 6.00 7.33 44.66
C THR A 475 7.43 7.11 44.13
N LEU A 476 7.56 6.73 42.86
CA LEU A 476 8.84 6.48 42.21
C LEU A 476 9.67 7.76 42.13
N GLN A 477 10.88 7.73 42.67
CA GLN A 477 11.87 8.79 42.50
C GLN A 477 12.92 8.36 41.47
N VAL A 478 13.29 9.25 40.56
CA VAL A 478 14.27 8.97 39.51
C VAL A 478 15.46 9.91 39.63
N PHE A 479 16.66 9.33 39.76
CA PHE A 479 17.91 10.05 39.95
C PHE A 479 18.82 9.92 38.72
N ASN A 480 19.42 11.03 38.30
CA ASN A 480 20.44 11.02 37.26
C ASN A 480 21.71 10.29 37.75
N LYS A 481 22.22 9.34 36.96
CA LYS A 481 23.41 8.55 37.34
C LYS A 481 24.68 9.37 37.50
N LYS A 482 24.81 10.49 36.79
CA LYS A 482 26.01 11.33 36.78
C LYS A 482 25.97 12.37 37.89
N THR A 483 24.84 13.06 38.04
CA THR A 483 24.72 14.21 38.95
C THR A 483 24.04 13.87 40.27
N ASN A 484 23.41 12.70 40.40
CA ASN A 484 22.55 12.31 41.54
C ASN A 484 21.41 13.29 41.85
N VAL A 485 21.07 14.17 40.91
CA VAL A 485 19.91 15.07 41.03
C VAL A 485 18.63 14.30 40.68
N GLU A 486 17.57 14.57 41.44
CA GLU A 486 16.24 14.03 41.16
C GLU A 486 15.66 14.68 39.88
N VAL A 487 15.27 13.84 38.94
CA VAL A 487 14.75 14.21 37.61
C VAL A 487 13.39 13.57 37.33
N THR A 488 12.67 13.15 38.37
CA THR A 488 11.36 12.47 38.30
C THR A 488 10.36 13.23 37.42
N ASN A 489 10.29 14.56 37.57
CA ASN A 489 9.36 15.41 36.80
C ASN A 489 9.62 15.41 35.28
N GLN A 490 10.80 14.98 34.84
CA GLN A 490 11.16 14.88 33.42
C GLN A 490 10.75 13.52 32.81
N MET A 491 10.34 12.56 33.65
CA MET A 491 10.10 11.17 33.25
C MET A 491 8.68 10.97 32.74
N LYS A 492 8.50 11.20 31.44
CA LYS A 492 7.17 11.13 30.79
C LYS A 492 6.50 9.76 30.91
N PHE A 493 7.27 8.67 30.95
CA PHE A 493 6.73 7.31 31.02
C PHE A 493 5.92 7.06 32.30
N ILE A 494 6.25 7.74 33.40
CA ILE A 494 5.53 7.63 34.69
C ILE A 494 4.09 8.12 34.50
N ARG A 495 3.94 9.35 33.98
CA ARG A 495 2.62 9.91 33.63
C ARG A 495 1.89 9.03 32.62
N GLY A 496 2.60 8.51 31.62
CA GLY A 496 2.04 7.62 30.61
C GLY A 496 1.42 6.35 31.20
N TRP A 497 2.13 5.67 32.10
CA TRP A 497 1.60 4.48 32.79
C TRP A 497 0.43 4.83 33.71
N LEU A 498 0.49 5.93 34.46
CA LEU A 498 -0.60 6.35 35.33
C LEU A 498 -1.89 6.63 34.53
N ILE A 499 -1.78 7.33 33.40
CA ILE A 499 -2.92 7.58 32.50
C ILE A 499 -3.44 6.26 31.92
N SER A 500 -2.57 5.37 31.42
CA SER A 500 -3.00 4.10 30.83
C SER A 500 -3.63 3.15 31.85
N ILE A 501 -3.13 3.08 33.10
CA ILE A 501 -3.72 2.27 34.19
C ILE A 501 -5.11 2.79 34.54
N SER A 502 -5.24 4.09 34.80
CA SER A 502 -6.53 4.72 35.09
C SER A 502 -7.50 4.57 33.91
N GLY A 503 -7.00 4.75 32.69
CA GLY A 503 -7.75 4.58 31.45
C GLY A 503 -8.27 3.15 31.27
N LEU A 504 -7.49 2.13 31.59
CA LEU A 504 -7.96 0.73 31.52
C LEU A 504 -9.16 0.47 32.45
N PHE A 505 -9.16 1.03 33.66
CA PHE A 505 -10.30 0.94 34.57
C PHE A 505 -11.54 1.61 34.00
N HIS A 506 -11.42 2.86 33.54
CA HIS A 506 -12.53 3.59 32.93
C HIS A 506 -13.06 2.92 31.66
N LEU A 507 -12.17 2.35 30.84
CA LEU A 507 -12.56 1.63 29.64
C LEU A 507 -13.35 0.37 29.99
N TRP A 508 -12.88 -0.40 30.98
CA TRP A 508 -13.60 -1.57 31.47
C TRP A 508 -15.01 -1.22 31.98
N GLU A 509 -15.13 -0.19 32.82
CA GLU A 509 -16.43 0.28 33.32
C GLU A 509 -17.36 0.66 32.15
N SER A 510 -16.86 1.40 31.17
CA SER A 510 -17.64 1.85 30.01
C SER A 510 -18.13 0.69 29.13
N LEU A 511 -17.35 -0.38 29.01
CA LEU A 511 -17.67 -1.55 28.18
C LEU A 511 -18.55 -2.54 28.93
N LYS A 512 -18.37 -2.71 30.25
CA LYS A 512 -19.16 -3.63 31.07
C LYS A 512 -20.61 -3.17 31.22
N VAL A 513 -20.86 -1.85 31.24
CA VAL A 513 -22.22 -1.28 31.20
C VAL A 513 -22.98 -1.71 29.93
N ILE A 514 -22.26 -1.91 28.82
CA ILE A 514 -22.85 -2.25 27.52
C ILE A 514 -22.92 -3.77 27.34
N ASN A 515 -21.92 -4.49 27.82
CA ASN A 515 -21.82 -5.93 27.72
C ASN A 515 -22.34 -6.57 29.03
N THR A 516 -23.62 -6.92 29.04
CA THR A 516 -24.31 -7.51 30.21
C THR A 516 -23.91 -8.95 30.52
N ASP A 517 -23.14 -9.61 29.65
CA ASP A 517 -22.61 -10.95 29.90
C ASP A 517 -21.70 -10.94 31.14
N GLU A 518 -22.05 -11.73 32.15
CA GLU A 518 -21.27 -11.93 33.37
C GLU A 518 -19.85 -12.44 33.04
N ASN A 519 -19.69 -13.21 31.96
CA ASN A 519 -18.42 -13.77 31.51
C ASN A 519 -17.62 -12.86 30.57
N TYR A 520 -18.06 -11.61 30.35
CA TYR A 520 -17.36 -10.65 29.49
C TYR A 520 -15.87 -10.55 29.84
N VAL A 521 -15.03 -10.53 28.81
CA VAL A 521 -13.58 -10.35 28.93
C VAL A 521 -13.07 -9.31 27.96
N LEU A 522 -12.09 -8.54 28.40
CA LEU A 522 -11.43 -7.55 27.58
C LEU A 522 -10.05 -8.04 27.13
N TYR A 523 -9.84 -8.09 25.81
CA TYR A 523 -8.56 -8.44 25.21
C TYR A 523 -7.69 -7.19 25.05
N THR A 524 -6.84 -6.92 26.02
CA THR A 524 -6.02 -5.70 26.05
C THR A 524 -4.95 -5.63 24.97
N ASN A 525 -4.58 -6.76 24.35
CA ASN A 525 -3.74 -6.77 23.15
C ASN A 525 -4.40 -6.11 21.91
N ARG A 526 -5.67 -5.72 22.01
CA ARG A 526 -6.40 -4.92 21.02
C ARG A 526 -6.48 -3.45 21.40
N ILE A 527 -5.77 -3.03 22.45
CA ILE A 527 -5.76 -1.67 23.00
C ILE A 527 -4.29 -1.19 22.98
N ASN A 528 -3.65 -1.38 21.83
CA ASN A 528 -2.28 -0.99 21.54
C ASN A 528 -2.15 -0.67 20.04
N GLN A 529 -0.96 -0.20 19.64
CA GLN A 529 -0.66 0.21 18.27
C GLN A 529 0.02 -0.85 17.42
N ASP A 530 0.26 -2.06 17.94
CA ASP A 530 0.98 -3.13 17.23
C ASP A 530 0.36 -3.41 15.85
N ARG A 531 -0.97 -3.39 15.75
CA ARG A 531 -1.68 -3.62 14.47
C ARG A 531 -1.42 -2.51 13.44
N LEU A 532 -1.23 -1.28 13.90
CA LEU A 532 -0.91 -0.12 13.06
C LEU A 532 0.57 -0.15 12.66
N GLU A 533 1.48 -0.51 13.57
CA GLU A 533 2.89 -0.73 13.23
C GLU A 533 3.08 -1.86 12.21
N ASN A 534 2.32 -2.95 12.34
CA ASN A 534 2.30 -4.04 11.36
C ASN A 534 1.79 -3.57 9.99
N LEU A 535 0.84 -2.62 9.97
CA LEU A 535 0.38 -1.98 8.74
C LEU A 535 1.51 -1.13 8.11
N PHE A 536 2.29 -0.40 8.91
CA PHE A 536 3.48 0.30 8.42
C PHE A 536 4.53 -0.65 7.85
N GLY A 537 4.76 -1.80 8.49
CA GLY A 537 5.61 -2.87 7.96
C GLY A 537 5.13 -3.35 6.59
N THR A 538 3.81 -3.46 6.40
CA THR A 538 3.19 -3.80 5.11
C THR A 538 3.49 -2.72 4.08
N PHE A 539 3.26 -1.44 4.39
CA PHE A 539 3.55 -0.34 3.46
C PHE A 539 5.03 -0.25 3.04
N ARG A 540 5.95 -0.60 3.94
CA ARG A 540 7.40 -0.64 3.65
C ARG A 540 7.83 -1.84 2.80
N THR A 541 7.04 -2.91 2.73
CA THR A 541 7.39 -4.17 2.03
C THR A 541 6.62 -4.41 0.73
N GLN A 542 5.46 -3.77 0.56
CA GLN A 542 4.46 -4.11 -0.47
C GLN A 542 4.85 -3.76 -1.94
N HIS A 543 5.90 -2.95 -2.18
CA HIS A 543 6.32 -2.54 -3.54
C HIS A 543 7.40 -3.44 -4.18
N ASN A 544 7.38 -4.75 -3.93
CA ASN A 544 8.28 -5.74 -4.55
C ASN A 544 9.80 -5.46 -4.37
N GLY A 545 10.27 -5.10 -3.17
CA GLY A 545 11.72 -5.09 -2.88
C GLY A 545 12.20 -4.19 -1.73
N ASN A 546 13.50 -3.86 -1.76
CA ASN A 546 14.32 -3.10 -0.78
C ASN A 546 13.89 -1.64 -0.51
N ASN A 547 12.68 -1.21 -0.91
CA ASN A 547 12.23 0.16 -0.70
C ASN A 547 11.59 0.36 0.69
N ILE A 548 12.42 0.27 1.73
CA ILE A 548 12.02 0.39 3.14
C ILE A 548 11.44 1.79 3.46
N ASN A 549 11.62 2.78 2.57
CA ASN A 549 11.17 4.15 2.78
C ASN A 549 10.37 4.68 1.56
N PRO A 550 9.04 4.45 1.51
CA PRO A 550 8.22 4.81 0.36
C PRO A 550 8.13 6.34 0.17
N THR A 551 7.96 6.77 -1.07
CA THR A 551 7.57 8.17 -1.41
C THR A 551 6.07 8.39 -1.17
N PRO A 552 5.59 9.64 -1.07
CA PRO A 552 4.16 9.93 -0.91
C PRO A 552 3.27 9.20 -1.93
N ILE A 553 3.61 9.24 -3.22
CA ILE A 553 2.82 8.56 -4.26
C ILE A 553 2.82 7.03 -4.10
N GLN A 554 3.96 6.44 -3.70
CA GLN A 554 4.04 5.01 -3.41
C GLN A 554 3.19 4.64 -2.20
N PHE A 555 3.16 5.49 -1.17
CA PHE A 555 2.30 5.29 0.00
C PHE A 555 0.81 5.28 -0.40
N ILE A 556 0.36 6.23 -1.22
CA ILE A 556 -1.03 6.27 -1.72
C ILE A 556 -1.39 4.95 -2.42
N TRP A 557 -0.51 4.45 -3.28
CA TRP A 557 -0.72 3.17 -3.97
C TRP A 557 -0.78 1.99 -3.01
N SER A 558 0.12 1.93 -2.01
CA SER A 558 0.08 0.89 -0.98
C SER A 558 -1.18 0.95 -0.13
N PHE A 559 -1.59 2.15 0.28
CA PHE A 559 -2.79 2.35 1.09
C PHE A 559 -4.03 1.87 0.33
N LYS A 560 -4.15 2.25 -0.94
CA LYS A 560 -5.22 1.79 -1.84
C LYS A 560 -5.21 0.27 -2.04
N GLN A 561 -4.05 -0.30 -2.27
CA GLN A 561 -3.90 -1.75 -2.42
C GLN A 561 -4.31 -2.51 -1.15
N ASN A 562 -3.87 -2.02 0.02
CA ASN A 562 -4.25 -2.60 1.31
C ASN A 562 -5.75 -2.50 1.57
N PHE A 563 -6.35 -1.35 1.25
CA PHE A 563 -7.80 -1.15 1.33
C PHE A 563 -8.55 -2.18 0.48
N CYS A 564 -8.18 -2.31 -0.80
CA CYS A 564 -8.81 -3.28 -1.69
C CYS A 564 -8.64 -4.73 -1.20
N LEU A 565 -7.44 -5.11 -0.74
CA LEU A 565 -7.19 -6.46 -0.23
C LEU A 565 -8.04 -6.77 1.01
N ASN A 566 -8.12 -5.85 1.98
CA ASN A 566 -8.94 -6.04 3.18
C ASN A 566 -10.44 -6.14 2.86
N TYR A 567 -10.89 -5.47 1.79
CA TYR A 567 -12.28 -5.52 1.35
C TYR A 567 -12.59 -6.82 0.62
N PHE A 568 -11.72 -7.25 -0.31
CA PHE A 568 -11.92 -8.47 -1.10
C PHE A 568 -11.80 -9.76 -0.30
N THR A 569 -11.25 -9.73 0.91
CA THR A 569 -11.13 -10.90 1.78
C THR A 569 -12.43 -11.29 2.50
N HIS A 570 -13.57 -10.62 2.27
CA HIS A 570 -14.83 -10.94 2.94
C HIS A 570 -15.96 -11.36 1.98
N SER A 571 -16.62 -12.46 2.39
CA SER A 571 -17.77 -13.18 1.82
C SER A 571 -17.48 -14.09 0.62
N GLU A 572 -17.88 -15.36 0.74
CA GLU A 572 -17.85 -16.34 -0.36
C GLU A 572 -18.90 -16.03 -1.45
N ASN A 573 -19.82 -15.08 -1.19
CA ASN A 573 -21.01 -14.81 -2.00
C ASN A 573 -21.28 -13.33 -2.36
N ALA A 574 -20.47 -12.34 -1.93
CA ALA A 574 -20.69 -10.93 -2.31
C ALA A 574 -19.69 -10.42 -3.36
N ASN A 575 -20.19 -9.75 -4.39
CA ASN A 575 -19.38 -9.13 -5.43
C ASN A 575 -18.96 -7.72 -5.00
N CYS A 576 -17.75 -7.61 -4.47
CA CYS A 576 -17.21 -6.35 -3.99
C CYS A 576 -17.16 -5.25 -5.07
N ILE A 577 -16.91 -5.60 -6.34
CA ILE A 577 -16.85 -4.62 -7.43
C ILE A 577 -18.24 -4.02 -7.70
N ALA A 578 -19.32 -4.81 -7.54
CA ALA A 578 -20.68 -4.29 -7.64
C ALA A 578 -20.99 -3.31 -6.51
N ASP A 579 -20.61 -3.65 -5.25
CA ASP A 579 -20.76 -2.73 -4.11
C ASP A 579 -19.99 -1.43 -4.33
N PHE A 580 -18.78 -1.55 -4.88
CA PHE A 580 -17.93 -0.44 -5.26
C PHE A 580 -18.64 0.50 -6.25
N ASP A 581 -19.28 -0.06 -7.29
CA ASP A 581 -20.00 0.71 -8.30
C ASP A 581 -21.30 1.32 -7.74
N GLU A 582 -21.99 0.64 -6.81
CA GLU A 582 -23.16 1.17 -6.10
C GLU A 582 -22.79 2.35 -5.18
N ILE A 583 -21.69 2.24 -4.44
CA ILE A 583 -21.23 3.33 -3.57
C ILE A 583 -20.77 4.52 -4.40
N LEU A 584 -20.07 4.27 -5.52
CA LEU A 584 -19.68 5.33 -6.45
C LEU A 584 -20.88 6.00 -7.13
N SER A 585 -21.97 5.27 -7.41
CA SER A 585 -23.16 5.88 -7.99
C SER A 585 -23.86 6.83 -7.01
N LYS A 586 -23.91 6.45 -5.71
CA LYS A 586 -24.42 7.32 -4.63
C LYS A 586 -23.55 8.56 -4.38
N ILE A 587 -22.23 8.42 -4.45
CA ILE A 587 -21.31 9.58 -4.28
C ILE A 587 -21.51 10.62 -5.39
N LYS A 588 -21.80 10.19 -6.62
CA LYS A 588 -22.04 11.11 -7.75
C LYS A 588 -23.34 11.88 -7.64
N THR A 589 -24.31 11.41 -6.84
CA THR A 589 -25.60 12.10 -6.65
C THR A 589 -25.56 13.11 -5.50
N ASP A 590 -24.69 12.93 -4.50
CA ASP A 590 -24.66 13.76 -3.28
C ASP A 590 -23.74 14.98 -3.35
N THR A 591 -22.90 15.11 -4.38
CA THR A 591 -22.14 16.34 -4.61
C THR A 591 -22.99 17.36 -5.36
N PHE A 592 -23.76 18.19 -4.63
CA PHE A 592 -24.05 19.62 -4.89
C PHE A 592 -25.18 20.09 -3.96
N ASN A 593 -24.88 20.34 -2.68
CA ASN A 593 -25.70 21.23 -1.85
C ASN A 593 -24.81 22.38 -1.36
N ASP A 594 -24.78 23.45 -2.16
CA ASP A 594 -23.99 24.68 -1.96
C ASP A 594 -24.50 25.59 -0.83
N GLU A 595 -25.53 25.17 -0.08
CA GLU A 595 -26.17 26.02 0.93
C GLU A 595 -25.45 26.06 2.29
N THR A 596 -24.55 25.11 2.58
CA THR A 596 -23.84 25.08 3.88
C THR A 596 -22.59 25.96 3.94
N LYS A 597 -22.14 26.55 2.83
CA LYS A 597 -20.95 27.43 2.79
C LYS A 597 -21.21 28.88 3.24
N LYS A 598 -22.45 29.30 3.47
CA LYS A 598 -22.78 30.73 3.68
C LYS A 598 -22.91 31.20 5.13
N ILE A 599 -22.63 30.39 6.15
CA ILE A 599 -22.89 30.79 7.55
C ILE A 599 -21.62 31.06 8.40
N ILE A 600 -20.38 30.89 7.91
CA ILE A 600 -19.17 31.05 8.75
C ILE A 600 -18.08 31.96 8.16
N PHE A 601 -18.46 33.05 7.49
CA PHE A 601 -17.50 34.13 7.20
C PHE A 601 -18.08 35.48 7.64
N GLN A 602 -17.75 35.87 8.87
CA GLN A 602 -17.69 37.29 9.21
C GLN A 602 -16.24 37.74 9.00
N ASP A 603 -16.07 38.58 7.99
CA ASP A 603 -14.89 39.40 7.77
C ASP A 603 -14.59 40.22 9.02
N LYS A 604 -13.41 40.00 9.58
CA LYS A 604 -12.59 40.98 10.30
C LYS A 604 -11.21 40.37 10.51
N ASN A 605 -10.26 40.81 9.68
CA ASN A 605 -8.83 40.69 9.97
C ASN A 605 -8.40 41.90 10.81
N PRO A 606 -8.01 41.73 12.08
CA PRO A 606 -7.27 42.78 12.75
C PRO A 606 -5.96 42.26 13.36
N PHE A 607 -5.09 41.53 12.66
CA PHE A 607 -3.73 41.28 13.18
C PHE A 607 -2.63 41.31 12.11
N LYS A 608 -1.69 42.24 12.33
CA LYS A 608 -0.44 42.46 11.57
C LYS A 608 0.47 41.23 11.70
N PHE A 609 0.74 40.54 10.60
CA PHE A 609 1.73 39.47 10.56
C PHE A 609 3.15 40.04 10.70
N LYS A 610 3.88 39.59 11.73
CA LYS A 610 5.34 39.67 11.77
C LYS A 610 5.89 38.84 10.60
N LYS A 611 6.46 39.53 9.61
CA LYS A 611 7.30 38.93 8.56
C LYS A 611 8.51 38.25 9.21
N ASN A 612 8.43 36.96 9.47
CA ASN A 612 9.61 36.10 9.38
C ASN A 612 9.58 35.44 8.01
N THR A 613 9.80 36.27 6.99
CA THR A 613 10.17 35.83 5.65
C THR A 613 11.54 35.20 5.79
N LEU A 614 11.69 33.93 5.42
CA LEU A 614 13.01 33.45 5.00
C LEU A 614 13.50 34.46 3.96
N THR A 615 14.56 35.19 4.29
CA THR A 615 15.26 36.04 3.34
C THR A 615 15.83 35.11 2.28
N ILE A 616 15.04 34.91 1.23
CA ILE A 616 15.61 34.74 -0.10
C ILE A 616 16.31 36.08 -0.30
N ASP A 617 17.65 36.09 -0.21
CA ASP A 617 18.45 37.19 -0.73
C ASP A 617 17.78 37.59 -2.03
N THR A 618 17.32 38.82 -2.16
CA THR A 618 16.74 39.31 -3.39
C THR A 618 17.91 39.37 -4.38
N PRO A 619 18.14 38.40 -5.29
CA PRO A 619 18.98 38.76 -6.41
C PRO A 619 18.05 39.59 -7.28
N ASP A 620 18.41 40.83 -7.57
CA ASP A 620 17.75 41.55 -8.65
C ASP A 620 17.86 40.68 -9.91
N TYR A 621 16.78 39.99 -10.29
CA TYR A 621 16.75 38.92 -11.32
C TYR A 621 16.98 39.46 -12.73
N ARG A 622 17.17 40.78 -12.87
CA ARG A 622 17.50 41.45 -14.13
C ARG A 622 18.89 41.07 -14.68
N ASN A 623 19.71 40.36 -13.90
CA ASN A 623 21.01 39.86 -14.34
C ASN A 623 21.16 38.34 -14.05
N LEU A 624 20.48 37.49 -14.84
CA LEU A 624 20.85 36.07 -14.95
C LEU A 624 22.36 35.95 -15.20
N SER A 625 23.04 35.04 -14.51
CA SER A 625 24.45 34.76 -14.78
C SER A 625 24.64 34.28 -16.23
N ILE A 626 25.78 34.59 -16.87
CA ILE A 626 26.05 34.22 -18.27
C ILE A 626 25.69 32.74 -18.56
N PRO A 627 26.02 31.76 -17.70
CA PRO A 627 25.63 30.36 -17.91
C PRO A 627 24.11 30.10 -17.88
N GLU A 628 23.37 30.79 -17.01
CA GLU A 628 21.91 30.62 -16.90
C GLU A 628 21.18 31.24 -18.09
N LYS A 629 21.61 32.43 -18.56
CA LYS A 629 21.11 33.05 -19.81
C LYS A 629 21.28 32.09 -20.98
N ASN A 630 22.48 31.53 -21.13
CA ASN A 630 22.80 30.57 -22.18
C ASN A 630 21.95 29.29 -22.11
N ALA A 631 21.73 28.75 -20.91
CA ALA A 631 20.88 27.59 -20.72
C ALA A 631 19.41 27.88 -21.07
N PHE A 632 18.91 29.07 -20.71
CA PHE A 632 17.56 29.51 -21.02
C PHE A 632 17.34 29.73 -22.53
N THR A 633 18.30 30.35 -23.21
CA THR A 633 18.33 30.47 -24.68
C THR A 633 18.24 29.11 -25.37
N TYR A 634 18.98 28.12 -24.87
CA TYR A 634 18.90 26.74 -25.38
C TYR A 634 17.52 26.10 -25.15
N VAL A 635 16.88 26.36 -24.02
CA VAL A 635 15.50 25.91 -23.75
C VAL A 635 14.52 26.56 -24.73
N CYS A 636 14.65 27.86 -25.02
CA CYS A 636 13.82 28.55 -26.01
C CYS A 636 13.92 27.87 -27.39
N GLY A 637 15.14 27.57 -27.85
CA GLY A 637 15.35 26.85 -29.10
C GLY A 637 14.74 25.44 -29.11
N PHE A 638 14.82 24.72 -27.98
CA PHE A 638 14.17 23.42 -27.81
C PHE A 638 12.64 23.51 -27.89
N LEU A 639 12.02 24.52 -27.25
CA LEU A 639 10.58 24.75 -27.31
C LEU A 639 10.14 25.06 -28.75
N MET A 640 10.89 25.91 -29.46
CA MET A 640 10.63 26.26 -30.86
C MET A 640 10.68 25.01 -31.76
N LYS A 641 11.70 24.16 -31.58
CA LYS A 641 11.79 22.88 -32.29
C LYS A 641 10.53 22.02 -32.09
N LYS A 642 10.00 21.94 -30.86
CA LYS A 642 8.78 21.18 -30.56
C LYS A 642 7.52 21.77 -31.18
N CYS A 643 7.44 23.09 -31.31
CA CYS A 643 6.36 23.74 -32.07
C CYS A 643 6.43 23.40 -33.56
N ILE A 644 7.62 23.37 -34.16
CA ILE A 644 7.82 23.04 -35.59
C ILE A 644 7.50 21.58 -35.89
N GLU A 645 7.85 20.65 -34.99
CA GLU A 645 7.44 19.23 -35.10
C GLU A 645 5.90 19.07 -35.17
N LYS A 646 5.15 20.05 -34.61
CA LYS A 646 3.69 20.08 -34.61
C LYS A 646 3.08 20.81 -35.82
N HIS A 647 3.72 21.89 -36.27
CA HIS A 647 3.33 22.67 -37.45
C HIS A 647 4.58 23.10 -38.22
N SER A 648 4.89 22.39 -39.29
CA SER A 648 5.99 22.69 -40.20
C SER A 648 5.49 23.52 -41.38
N CYS A 649 5.88 24.79 -41.44
CA CYS A 649 5.73 25.64 -42.61
C CYS A 649 6.99 26.46 -42.82
N GLU A 650 7.22 26.92 -44.05
CA GLU A 650 8.43 27.67 -44.42
C GLU A 650 8.58 28.94 -43.57
N VAL A 651 7.49 29.63 -43.27
CA VAL A 651 7.48 30.83 -42.41
C VAL A 651 7.98 30.51 -40.99
N CYS A 652 7.52 29.41 -40.39
CA CYS A 652 7.96 28.98 -39.06
C CYS A 652 9.43 28.52 -39.06
N ILE A 653 9.86 27.80 -40.10
CA ILE A 653 11.24 27.31 -40.21
C ILE A 653 12.20 28.50 -40.40
N HIS A 654 11.84 29.47 -41.24
CA HIS A 654 12.62 30.68 -41.43
C HIS A 654 12.68 31.52 -40.15
N TYR A 655 11.54 31.71 -39.46
CA TYR A 655 11.51 32.39 -38.16
C TYR A 655 12.39 31.69 -37.12
N ALA A 656 12.41 30.35 -37.10
CA ALA A 656 13.19 29.57 -36.16
C ALA A 656 14.69 29.48 -36.47
N LYS A 657 15.12 29.82 -37.69
CA LYS A 657 16.54 29.92 -38.10
C LYS A 657 17.00 31.37 -38.30
N SER A 658 16.22 32.34 -37.85
CA SER A 658 16.43 33.76 -38.15
C SER A 658 17.63 34.40 -37.44
N GLN A 659 18.12 33.80 -36.35
CA GLN A 659 19.28 34.31 -35.62
C GLN A 659 20.59 33.80 -36.23
N ASN A 660 21.38 34.74 -36.77
CA ASN A 660 22.69 34.48 -37.38
C ASN A 660 23.85 35.18 -36.65
N LYS A 661 23.57 36.00 -35.63
CA LYS A 661 24.59 36.71 -34.85
C LYS A 661 24.97 35.91 -33.60
N LEU A 662 26.26 35.83 -33.30
CA LEU A 662 26.78 35.27 -32.07
C LEU A 662 26.86 36.38 -31.01
N ASP A 663 26.10 36.20 -29.94
CA ASP A 663 26.13 37.04 -28.73
C ASP A 663 26.46 36.18 -27.51
N GLU A 664 26.88 36.80 -26.41
CA GLU A 664 27.21 36.12 -25.15
C GLU A 664 26.10 35.18 -24.68
N SER A 665 24.84 35.49 -24.99
CA SER A 665 23.64 34.71 -24.64
C SER A 665 23.46 33.41 -25.45
N PHE A 666 24.23 33.21 -26.52
CA PHE A 666 24.11 32.10 -27.49
C PHE A 666 25.33 31.16 -27.51
N LEU A 667 26.37 31.43 -26.72
CA LEU A 667 27.61 30.65 -26.64
C LEU A 667 27.37 29.15 -26.40
N LEU A 668 26.43 28.79 -25.51
CA LEU A 668 26.10 27.38 -25.26
C LEU A 668 25.52 26.71 -26.50
N CYS A 669 24.64 27.40 -27.24
CA CYS A 669 24.04 26.87 -28.47
C CYS A 669 25.10 26.69 -29.55
N TYR A 670 26.03 27.64 -29.68
CA TYR A 670 27.17 27.52 -30.59
C TYR A 670 28.05 26.31 -30.26
N PHE A 671 28.47 26.15 -29.00
CA PHE A 671 29.30 25.01 -28.60
C PHE A 671 28.59 23.65 -28.67
N LYS A 672 27.24 23.63 -28.65
CA LYS A 672 26.44 22.40 -28.79
C LYS A 672 26.06 22.06 -30.23
N ALA A 673 26.27 22.97 -31.17
CA ALA A 673 25.88 22.77 -32.56
C ALA A 673 26.79 21.72 -33.21
N TYR A 674 26.19 20.71 -33.83
CA TYR A 674 26.90 19.82 -34.74
C TYR A 674 26.91 20.45 -36.13
N GLU A 675 28.02 20.30 -36.86
CA GLU A 675 28.10 20.74 -38.25
C GLU A 675 27.01 20.08 -39.10
N ASN A 676 26.35 20.88 -39.94
CA ASN A 676 25.36 20.43 -40.90
C ASN A 676 25.84 20.70 -42.33
N SER A 677 25.14 20.16 -43.33
CA SER A 677 25.45 20.35 -44.75
C SER A 677 25.46 21.81 -45.20
N GLU A 678 24.74 22.69 -44.50
CA GLU A 678 24.64 24.12 -44.77
C GLU A 678 25.75 24.96 -44.08
N LYS A 679 26.62 24.35 -43.26
CA LYS A 679 27.62 25.03 -42.40
C LYS A 679 27.05 26.23 -41.62
N SER A 680 25.80 26.12 -41.16
CA SER A 680 25.16 27.20 -40.41
C SER A 680 25.75 27.32 -39.00
N MET A 681 25.80 28.54 -38.47
CA MET A 681 26.45 28.86 -37.19
C MET A 681 25.90 28.08 -35.99
N TYR A 682 24.65 27.63 -36.07
CA TYR A 682 23.95 26.86 -35.02
C TYR A 682 23.54 25.46 -35.49
N GLY A 683 24.02 25.01 -36.66
CA GLY A 683 23.74 23.69 -37.21
C GLY A 683 22.24 23.38 -37.30
N ASN A 684 21.83 22.29 -36.64
CA ASN A 684 20.44 21.82 -36.58
C ASN A 684 19.63 22.41 -35.40
N LEU A 685 20.21 23.32 -34.61
CA LEU A 685 19.49 23.98 -33.52
C LEU A 685 18.60 25.09 -34.07
N MET A 686 17.38 25.18 -33.53
CA MET A 686 16.43 26.23 -33.88
C MET A 686 16.68 27.42 -32.97
N MET A 687 17.16 28.54 -33.52
CA MET A 687 17.42 29.78 -32.80
C MET A 687 16.51 30.91 -33.33
N PRO A 688 15.34 31.13 -32.70
CA PRO A 688 14.43 32.20 -33.10
C PRO A 688 14.94 33.60 -32.68
N GLN A 689 14.33 34.66 -33.22
CA GLN A 689 14.65 36.05 -32.84
C GLN A 689 14.35 36.37 -31.37
N HIS A 690 14.89 37.49 -30.90
CA HIS A 690 14.75 37.98 -29.52
C HIS A 690 13.28 38.13 -29.05
N GLU A 691 12.33 38.35 -29.95
CA GLU A 691 10.89 38.41 -29.60
C GLU A 691 10.38 37.11 -28.97
N PHE A 692 10.78 35.95 -29.51
CA PHE A 692 10.40 34.66 -28.93
C PHE A 692 11.06 34.44 -27.57
N TYR A 693 12.32 34.83 -27.43
CA TYR A 693 13.04 34.79 -26.16
C TYR A 693 12.31 35.63 -25.10
N ASN A 694 11.99 36.89 -25.42
CA ASN A 694 11.31 37.81 -24.49
C ASN A 694 9.94 37.26 -24.08
N TYR A 695 9.20 36.66 -25.01
CA TYR A 695 7.93 36.02 -24.70
C TYR A 695 8.09 34.85 -23.71
N ILE A 696 9.07 33.95 -23.92
CA ILE A 696 9.31 32.84 -22.99
C ILE A 696 9.84 33.35 -21.64
N ASP A 697 10.62 34.43 -21.62
CA ASP A 697 11.09 35.08 -20.39
C ASP A 697 9.93 35.64 -19.56
N GLU A 698 8.96 36.30 -20.20
CA GLU A 698 7.73 36.74 -19.53
C GLU A 698 6.93 35.56 -18.96
N LEU A 699 6.82 34.45 -19.70
CA LEU A 699 6.19 33.22 -19.20
C LEU A 699 6.94 32.63 -17.99
N GLU A 700 8.28 32.67 -18.01
CA GLU A 700 9.12 32.21 -16.92
C GLU A 700 8.94 33.07 -15.66
N ASN A 701 8.90 34.40 -15.82
CA ASN A 701 8.64 35.33 -14.74
C ASN A 701 7.27 35.09 -14.10
N ILE A 702 6.23 34.84 -14.90
CA ILE A 702 4.90 34.46 -14.39
C ILE A 702 4.97 33.13 -13.64
N PHE A 703 5.67 32.14 -14.19
CA PHE A 703 5.82 30.83 -13.55
C PHE A 703 6.52 30.95 -12.19
N ILE A 704 7.67 31.63 -12.10
CA ILE A 704 8.43 31.78 -10.87
C ILE A 704 7.59 32.46 -9.77
N ASN A 705 6.87 33.52 -10.14
CA ASN A 705 6.08 34.30 -9.18
C ASN A 705 4.83 33.56 -8.68
N ARG A 706 4.16 32.79 -9.56
CA ARG A 706 2.86 32.17 -9.26
C ARG A 706 2.97 30.71 -8.80
N PHE A 707 3.99 29.98 -9.22
CA PHE A 707 4.10 28.54 -8.98
C PHE A 707 4.06 28.14 -7.50
N PRO A 708 4.76 28.82 -6.55
CA PRO A 708 4.71 28.42 -5.14
C PRO A 708 3.30 28.48 -4.53
N GLN A 709 2.47 29.42 -4.97
CA GLN A 709 1.08 29.57 -4.51
C GLN A 709 0.16 28.57 -5.20
N ILE A 710 0.31 28.39 -6.51
CA ILE A 710 -0.56 27.50 -7.29
C ILE A 710 -0.22 26.02 -7.04
N ALA A 711 1.03 25.67 -6.74
CA ALA A 711 1.50 24.29 -6.60
C ALA A 711 0.83 23.50 -5.46
N ILE A 712 0.31 24.19 -4.44
CA ILE A 712 -0.43 23.56 -3.34
C ILE A 712 -1.90 23.33 -3.70
N GLU A 713 -2.41 23.97 -4.75
CA GLU A 713 -3.81 23.88 -5.17
C GLU A 713 -4.04 22.75 -6.18
N ASN A 714 -5.31 22.48 -6.47
CA ASN A 714 -5.71 21.65 -7.60
C ASN A 714 -5.69 22.48 -8.90
N GLU A 715 -5.64 21.79 -10.04
CA GLU A 715 -5.66 22.40 -11.38
C GLU A 715 -4.44 23.33 -11.63
N VAL A 716 -3.27 22.86 -11.22
CA VAL A 716 -2.01 23.63 -11.22
C VAL A 716 -1.68 24.17 -12.62
N GLY A 717 -1.70 23.30 -13.62
CA GLY A 717 -1.42 23.63 -15.01
C GLY A 717 -2.49 24.52 -15.64
N ILE A 718 -3.78 24.31 -15.33
CA ILE A 718 -4.87 25.17 -15.80
C ILE A 718 -4.72 26.59 -15.24
N LYS A 719 -4.48 26.75 -13.93
CA LYS A 719 -4.30 28.06 -13.29
C LYS A 719 -3.06 28.79 -13.78
N LEU A 720 -1.97 28.06 -14.02
CA LEU A 720 -0.78 28.62 -14.67
C LEU A 720 -1.09 29.06 -16.10
N LYS A 721 -1.84 28.26 -16.87
CA LYS A 721 -2.26 28.62 -18.23
C LYS A 721 -3.09 29.90 -18.23
N LEU A 722 -4.07 30.02 -17.34
CA LEU A 722 -4.90 31.22 -17.19
C LEU A 722 -4.06 32.47 -16.91
N SER A 723 -3.04 32.34 -16.06
CA SER A 723 -2.10 33.42 -15.74
C SER A 723 -1.23 33.83 -16.94
N MET A 724 -0.98 32.90 -17.87
CA MET A 724 -0.12 33.08 -19.05
C MET A 724 -0.88 33.48 -20.31
N THR A 725 -2.20 33.30 -20.37
CA THR A 725 -3.02 33.59 -21.57
C THR A 725 -2.99 35.05 -22.00
N ASN A 726 -2.82 35.98 -21.04
CA ASN A 726 -2.82 37.42 -21.29
C ASN A 726 -1.51 37.95 -21.88
N VAL A 727 -0.46 37.12 -21.93
CA VAL A 727 0.83 37.51 -22.49
C VAL A 727 0.71 37.57 -24.01
N VAL A 728 0.97 38.73 -24.61
CA VAL A 728 0.83 38.94 -26.05
C VAL A 728 2.04 38.35 -26.77
N PHE A 729 1.79 37.52 -27.79
CA PHE A 729 2.82 37.00 -28.67
C PHE A 729 2.30 37.03 -30.10
N ARG A 730 3.01 37.69 -30.99
CA ARG A 730 2.69 37.78 -32.42
C ARG A 730 3.72 36.95 -33.18
N HIS A 731 3.28 35.85 -33.75
CA HIS A 731 4.11 35.02 -34.61
C HIS A 731 3.78 35.31 -36.08
N PRO A 732 4.76 35.39 -37.00
CA PRO A 732 4.51 35.71 -38.42
C PRO A 732 3.65 34.66 -39.14
N CYS A 733 3.60 33.43 -38.63
CA CYS A 733 2.69 32.40 -39.12
C CYS A 733 1.32 32.46 -38.39
N PRO A 734 0.19 32.65 -39.10
CA PRO A 734 -1.15 32.70 -38.49
C PRO A 734 -1.65 31.34 -37.98
N LEU A 735 -1.08 30.24 -38.46
CA LEU A 735 -1.40 28.87 -38.03
C LEU A 735 -0.53 28.40 -36.85
N PHE A 736 0.32 29.28 -36.29
CA PHE A 736 1.17 28.93 -35.16
C PHE A 736 0.34 28.60 -33.92
N ASN A 737 0.50 27.38 -33.40
CA ASN A 737 -0.27 26.92 -32.26
C ASN A 737 0.33 27.44 -30.93
N LYS A 738 -0.03 28.67 -30.57
CA LYS A 738 0.36 29.31 -29.30
C LYS A 738 -0.10 28.51 -28.07
N GLU A 739 -1.28 27.91 -28.15
CA GLU A 739 -1.84 27.13 -27.04
C GLU A 739 -1.00 25.88 -26.75
N TYR A 740 -0.52 25.19 -27.79
CA TYR A 740 0.41 24.08 -27.67
C TYR A 740 1.71 24.49 -27.00
N LEU A 741 2.27 25.64 -27.39
CA LEU A 741 3.49 26.19 -26.78
C LEU A 741 3.31 26.43 -25.28
N ILE A 742 2.24 27.11 -24.87
CA ILE A 742 1.95 27.39 -23.45
C ILE A 742 1.77 26.08 -22.67
N ASN A 743 0.97 25.15 -23.19
CA ASN A 743 0.74 23.86 -22.53
C ASN A 743 2.03 23.04 -22.38
N TYR A 744 2.90 23.06 -23.41
CA TYR A 744 4.17 22.35 -23.39
C TYR A 744 5.17 23.01 -22.43
N PHE A 745 5.25 24.34 -22.44
CA PHE A 745 6.05 25.13 -21.50
C PHE A 745 5.68 24.83 -20.04
N ILE A 746 4.39 24.90 -19.70
CA ILE A 746 3.89 24.61 -18.36
C ILE A 746 4.29 23.20 -17.92
N ARG A 747 4.05 22.19 -18.76
CA ARG A 747 4.43 20.79 -18.45
C ARG A 747 5.94 20.64 -18.24
N PHE A 748 6.73 21.22 -19.12
CA PHE A 748 8.19 21.20 -19.03
C PHE A 748 8.67 21.87 -17.73
N ARG A 749 8.13 23.04 -17.39
CA ARG A 749 8.53 23.82 -16.21
C ARG A 749 8.08 23.20 -14.91
N ILE A 750 6.86 22.67 -14.80
CA ILE A 750 6.42 21.90 -13.63
C ILE A 750 7.35 20.69 -13.40
N HIS A 751 7.65 19.93 -14.45
CA HIS A 751 8.55 18.78 -14.35
C HIS A 751 9.96 19.19 -13.92
N ALA A 752 10.52 20.25 -14.50
CA ALA A 752 11.84 20.76 -14.16
C ALA A 752 11.89 21.31 -12.71
N ALA A 753 10.89 22.08 -12.29
CA ALA A 753 10.77 22.61 -10.94
C ALA A 753 10.67 21.50 -9.91
N ILE A 754 9.81 20.50 -10.13
CA ILE A 754 9.67 19.34 -9.24
C ILE A 754 10.97 18.53 -9.18
N LYS A 755 11.64 18.33 -10.31
CA LYS A 755 12.94 17.65 -10.36
C LYS A 755 14.00 18.41 -9.56
N PHE A 756 14.01 19.74 -9.62
CA PHE A 756 14.89 20.60 -8.84
C PHE A 756 14.57 20.53 -7.34
N LEU A 757 13.31 20.70 -6.95
CA LEU A 757 12.87 20.58 -5.55
C LEU A 757 13.23 19.21 -4.96
N ASN A 758 12.98 18.14 -5.72
CA ASN A 758 13.35 16.78 -5.31
C ASN A 758 14.86 16.58 -5.15
N ARG A 759 15.68 17.22 -5.99
CA ARG A 759 17.15 17.21 -5.84
C ARG A 759 17.57 17.97 -4.59
N ASN A 760 16.97 19.13 -4.32
CA ASN A 760 17.27 19.91 -3.12
C ASN A 760 16.94 19.12 -1.84
N LEU A 761 15.82 18.41 -1.81
CA LEU A 761 15.45 17.50 -0.72
C LEU A 761 16.45 16.35 -0.51
N ILE A 762 17.14 15.90 -1.57
CA ILE A 762 18.23 14.92 -1.47
C ILE A 762 19.51 15.60 -0.99
N SER A 763 19.80 16.83 -1.43
CA SER A 763 21.00 17.59 -1.08
C SER A 763 20.98 18.10 0.38
N GLU A 764 19.82 18.40 0.95
CA GLU A 764 19.67 18.66 2.40
C GLU A 764 20.15 17.45 3.22
N LYS A 765 19.93 16.22 2.71
CA LYS A 765 20.46 14.98 3.29
C LYS A 765 21.93 14.71 2.95
N GLN A 766 22.56 15.49 2.06
CA GLN A 766 24.00 15.42 1.78
C GLN A 766 24.79 16.46 2.59
N LYS A 767 24.22 17.66 2.86
CA LYS A 767 24.79 18.64 3.81
C LYS A 767 24.82 18.10 5.24
N LYS A 768 23.84 17.28 5.62
CA LYS A 768 24.00 16.34 6.75
C LYS A 768 24.65 15.07 6.24
N ASN A 769 25.97 15.08 6.10
CA ASN A 769 26.81 13.92 5.74
C ASN A 769 26.13 12.61 6.17
N ARG A 770 25.66 11.79 5.22
CA ARG A 770 24.96 10.53 5.57
C ARG A 770 25.78 9.64 6.49
N LYS A 771 27.12 9.69 6.40
CA LYS A 771 28.03 9.04 7.36
C LYS A 771 27.93 9.67 8.76
N LEU A 772 27.89 11.00 8.89
CA LEU A 772 27.69 11.70 10.17
C LEU A 772 26.25 11.72 10.69
N CYS A 773 25.21 11.57 9.88
CA CYS A 773 23.83 11.43 10.38
C CYS A 773 23.52 9.98 10.80
N ILE A 774 24.23 9.01 10.22
CA ILE A 774 24.30 7.63 10.73
C ILE A 774 25.17 7.59 12.00
N LEU A 775 26.19 8.44 12.13
CA LEU A 775 27.08 8.52 13.30
C LEU A 775 26.66 9.53 14.40
N ASN A 776 25.80 10.51 14.14
CA ASN A 776 25.24 11.46 15.14
C ASN A 776 23.91 10.96 15.73
N HIS A 777 23.46 9.79 15.28
CA HIS A 777 22.53 8.93 15.99
C HIS A 777 23.17 7.59 16.39
N LEU A 778 24.51 7.44 16.25
CA LEU A 778 25.33 6.56 17.10
C LEU A 778 25.75 7.33 18.35
#